data_AF-A0A1X7KY83-F1
#
_entry.id   AF-A0A1X7KY83-F1
#
_cell.length_a   1.000
_cell.length_b   1.000
_cell.length_c   1.000
_cell.angle_alpha   90.00
_cell.angle_beta   90.00
_cell.angle_gamma   90.00
#
_symmetry.space_group_name_H-M   'P 1'
#
loop_
_entity.id
_entity.type
_entity.pdbx_description
1 polymer ?
#
loop_
_entity_poly.entity_id
_entity_poly.type
_entity_poly.pdbx_seq_one_letter_code
_entity_poly.pdbx_strand_id
1 'polypeptide(L)'
;MREMGYQSSKKNSQQPKEFRGGEKKVMKKRLALLLSVAMAFSMFANVAFGASSDLTTTQKYDALVKEGIFTGIAGSNDPQLNATTTRAQFAKVLALTLDLAPVNTGNSFKDQNYSKHWAKPYVEALVKENLITGYADGKFHFNDTVTGEQMAKTFGAALGLEEVKDAAAIEGVSKWAYGWVQAVKDAGFDWSENGKWNVPAKRATLVEASYDVREQTSVQVESAKAIDEKTVEVKFTDGETEKVTLDKALVEGQETTIKVEHKGKSYDVKVTLKALAVEAKATGVKKVEATLTRAVDTTKAKVEIKRGSSAITTKEVKFSDDNTSIQIETGSKMLEGEYTLTISGASEKAVSTTFKVEAEKVTKIELLSDKAAADKTFDNLMVGYRVLNQYGDDMSNTASINWNASKGSVSANNGRLTISNSINGATVGKYVLGETIVVTGVETNSTTTVTANLTVSTQSMLDKIEFKGLYNADKKELNTDSDFSTYYLLFDAYDQYGNKMSKTEARDGMIITSSNPTIADISVVATTYGDRPNVVDKVGPNFDSLGVALKNPANNQLKFDGKVTFRAITTGTGKQYSYDVDVKKASTVTKFTLQNPENTVASGETVKIPFAAYDQEGNEITSHKALNDKVTVSVTQGTIAYKKDAATGKFVLEYTAPTTTADTKVALTSIVKANGNSSQVLFDVRKSKYPQVVSGLKDFNANVGVNGETKLNNDTIKIQDQYGREMSMNDAIGAGYTLELKNNNIDYVAHSGLAITAKDGSITLTGKKKGFASFDLTLVKDGVAQSNSTYSFNVNVVDKADISDYVVEDIATIADQSVVDATYKDKYQVGLKVYGQKSNGERVVLSPSEYTVVSNINGLEYNSANKLVAESVSFGDKNEVKGLVTVTINASETPKIVNKEVTVSKAAPKAAEIKVGDKGGVVTAVDGNVFTVSSITNAGQLLQNLKVKDQYGVELPATQYTSLVTATVTNYATDVVSVTGNGGAATGVLISAKPEKNLSGQEFSIVFTINGQSQTVKVVVE
;
A
#
# COMPACT_ATOMS: atom_id res chain seq x y z
N MET A 1 -41.79 -30.32 -24.47
CA MET A 1 -42.22 -31.01 -23.23
C MET A 1 -40.97 -31.42 -22.45
N ARG A 2 -40.89 -30.99 -21.18
CA ARG A 2 -40.04 -31.46 -20.05
C ARG A 2 -38.54 -31.12 -20.15
N GLU A 3 -38.07 -30.08 -19.45
CA GLU A 3 -37.59 -30.04 -18.04
C GLU A 3 -36.29 -30.83 -17.85
N MET A 4 -35.13 -30.14 -17.76
CA MET A 4 -34.50 -29.50 -16.57
C MET A 4 -33.69 -30.48 -15.70
N GLY A 5 -32.46 -30.07 -15.38
CA GLY A 5 -31.85 -30.37 -14.08
C GLY A 5 -30.59 -31.24 -14.07
N TYR A 6 -29.45 -30.63 -14.39
CA TYR A 6 -28.12 -31.04 -13.93
C TYR A 6 -28.04 -30.99 -12.40
N GLN A 7 -27.49 -32.02 -11.74
CA GLN A 7 -26.64 -31.90 -10.53
C GLN A 7 -25.91 -33.24 -10.30
N SER A 8 -24.58 -33.21 -10.38
CA SER A 8 -23.68 -34.34 -10.16
C SER A 8 -23.05 -34.34 -8.77
N SER A 9 -23.23 -35.47 -8.08
CA SER A 9 -22.30 -36.16 -7.17
C SER A 9 -21.37 -35.38 -6.22
N LYS A 10 -21.70 -35.44 -4.92
CA LYS A 10 -20.72 -35.76 -3.87
C LYS A 10 -21.30 -36.84 -2.94
N LYS A 11 -20.60 -37.97 -2.82
CA LYS A 11 -20.96 -39.09 -1.95
C LYS A 11 -20.86 -38.68 -0.49
N ASN A 12 -21.95 -38.90 0.25
CA ASN A 12 -22.03 -38.90 1.70
C ASN A 12 -22.18 -40.37 2.14
N SER A 13 -21.39 -40.80 3.12
CA SER A 13 -21.73 -41.96 3.96
C SER A 13 -21.41 -41.57 5.40
N GLN A 14 -22.47 -41.48 6.21
CA GLN A 14 -22.41 -41.31 7.65
C GLN A 14 -22.44 -42.68 8.33
N GLN A 15 -21.74 -42.82 9.45
CA GLN A 15 -22.26 -43.43 10.69
C GLN A 15 -21.37 -43.03 11.90
N PRO A 16 -21.90 -43.09 13.15
CA PRO A 16 -21.61 -42.14 14.23
C PRO A 16 -20.48 -42.56 15.18
N LYS A 17 -19.90 -41.55 15.85
CA LYS A 17 -18.86 -41.66 16.88
C LYS A 17 -19.44 -42.09 18.24
N GLU A 18 -18.89 -43.16 18.82
CA GLU A 18 -18.93 -43.40 20.27
C GLU A 18 -17.64 -42.92 20.94
N PHE A 19 -17.80 -42.26 22.09
CA PHE A 19 -16.74 -41.80 22.98
C PHE A 19 -16.36 -42.91 23.98
N ARG A 20 -15.07 -43.05 24.29
CA ARG A 20 -14.46 -42.83 25.63
C ARG A 20 -13.07 -43.48 25.72
N GLY A 21 -12.04 -42.65 25.63
CA GLY A 21 -10.65 -42.98 25.94
C GLY A 21 -10.00 -41.81 26.68
N GLY A 22 -10.58 -41.42 27.82
CA GLY A 22 -10.16 -40.29 28.63
C GLY A 22 -9.70 -40.74 30.00
N GLU A 23 -8.44 -41.19 30.14
CA GLU A 23 -7.80 -41.25 31.47
C GLU A 23 -6.25 -41.31 31.45
N LYS A 24 -5.58 -41.44 30.30
CA LYS A 24 -4.09 -41.49 30.24
C LYS A 24 -3.36 -40.20 29.84
N LYS A 25 -4.06 -39.16 29.39
CA LYS A 25 -3.42 -37.93 28.86
C LYS A 25 -3.11 -36.86 29.91
N VAL A 26 -3.74 -36.92 31.08
CA VAL A 26 -3.57 -35.91 32.15
C VAL A 26 -2.29 -36.16 32.96
N MET A 27 -1.88 -37.41 33.11
CA MET A 27 -0.71 -37.81 33.92
C MET A 27 0.62 -37.38 33.28
N LYS A 28 0.72 -37.34 31.94
CA LYS A 28 1.96 -36.95 31.22
C LYS A 28 2.27 -35.45 31.26
N LYS A 29 1.24 -34.58 31.36
CA LYS A 29 1.45 -33.12 31.41
C LYS A 29 1.90 -32.64 32.80
N ARG A 30 1.56 -33.37 33.86
CA ARG A 30 1.96 -33.06 35.24
C ARG A 30 3.30 -33.67 35.63
N LEU A 31 3.61 -34.87 35.12
CA LEU A 31 4.94 -35.48 35.29
C LEU A 31 6.05 -34.66 34.61
N ALA A 32 5.73 -33.99 33.49
CA ALA A 32 6.65 -33.05 32.83
C ALA A 32 6.94 -31.79 33.66
N LEU A 33 6.00 -31.34 34.50
CA LEU A 33 6.18 -30.20 35.41
C LEU A 33 7.14 -30.55 36.57
N LEU A 34 7.05 -31.77 37.12
CA LEU A 34 8.02 -32.27 38.11
C LEU A 34 9.41 -32.49 37.47
N LEU A 35 9.47 -32.93 36.22
CA LEU A 35 10.72 -33.12 35.48
C LEU A 35 11.40 -31.79 35.09
N SER A 36 10.63 -30.72 34.85
CA SER A 36 11.17 -29.37 34.58
C SER A 36 11.74 -28.71 35.83
N VAL A 37 11.17 -28.98 37.02
CA VAL A 37 11.75 -28.56 38.31
C VAL A 37 13.09 -29.26 38.54
N ALA A 38 13.21 -30.57 38.25
CA ALA A 38 14.47 -31.29 38.34
C ALA A 38 15.57 -30.76 37.36
N MET A 39 15.19 -30.29 36.17
CA MET A 39 16.14 -29.64 35.24
C MET A 39 16.56 -28.24 35.72
N ALA A 40 15.67 -27.49 36.39
CA ALA A 40 16.03 -26.24 37.04
C ALA A 40 17.03 -26.47 38.20
N PHE A 41 16.89 -27.54 39.00
CA PHE A 41 17.87 -27.88 40.03
C PHE A 41 19.29 -28.08 39.49
N SER A 42 19.48 -28.49 38.23
CA SER A 42 20.82 -28.65 37.63
C SER A 42 21.50 -27.32 37.27
N MET A 43 20.74 -26.24 37.03
CA MET A 43 21.29 -24.93 36.66
C MET A 43 21.36 -23.93 37.82
N PHE A 44 20.84 -24.28 39.00
CA PHE A 44 20.75 -23.37 40.15
C PHE A 44 21.53 -23.81 41.39
N ALA A 45 22.35 -24.87 41.32
CA ALA A 45 23.15 -25.36 42.45
C ALA A 45 24.20 -24.36 43.01
N ASN A 46 24.32 -23.14 42.45
CA ASN A 46 25.25 -22.11 42.94
C ASN A 46 24.68 -20.68 42.99
N VAL A 47 23.36 -20.49 42.87
CA VAL A 47 22.79 -19.16 43.13
C VAL A 47 22.54 -19.06 44.63
N ALA A 48 23.45 -18.36 45.30
CA ALA A 48 23.37 -18.03 46.71
C ALA A 48 21.94 -17.61 47.09
N PHE A 49 21.31 -18.37 47.98
CA PHE A 49 20.11 -17.99 48.71
C PHE A 49 20.39 -16.69 49.48
N GLY A 50 20.03 -15.57 48.87
CA GLY A 50 20.36 -14.25 49.40
C GLY A 50 19.40 -13.20 48.88
N ALA A 51 18.12 -13.30 49.23
CA ALA A 51 17.15 -12.18 49.17
C ALA A 51 15.80 -12.45 49.86
N SER A 52 15.55 -13.62 50.46
CA SER A 52 14.31 -13.91 51.21
C SER A 52 14.55 -14.38 52.66
N SER A 53 15.77 -14.19 53.19
CA SER A 53 16.14 -14.58 54.56
C SER A 53 15.59 -13.67 55.67
N ASP A 54 14.90 -12.57 55.35
CA ASP A 54 14.53 -11.55 56.35
C ASP A 54 13.04 -11.54 56.72
N LEU A 55 12.21 -12.39 56.10
CA LEU A 55 10.82 -12.50 56.52
C LEU A 55 10.72 -13.37 57.78
N THR A 56 10.18 -12.79 58.84
CA THR A 56 9.77 -13.53 60.03
C THR A 56 8.70 -14.56 59.67
N THR A 57 8.59 -15.63 60.45
CA THR A 57 7.56 -16.67 60.29
C THR A 57 6.14 -16.08 60.21
N THR A 58 5.88 -14.99 60.94
CA THR A 58 4.60 -14.27 60.90
C THR A 58 4.35 -13.64 59.52
N GLN A 59 5.36 -13.03 58.90
CA GLN A 59 5.22 -12.44 57.57
C GLN A 59 5.03 -13.50 56.49
N LYS A 60 5.74 -14.63 56.61
CA LYS A 60 5.54 -15.79 55.72
C LYS A 60 4.12 -16.35 55.88
N TYR A 61 3.61 -16.44 57.11
CA TYR A 61 2.23 -16.83 57.38
C TYR A 61 1.23 -15.88 56.71
N ASP A 62 1.40 -14.56 56.88
CA ASP A 62 0.50 -13.56 56.29
C ASP A 62 0.47 -13.62 54.76
N ALA A 63 1.62 -13.89 54.12
CA ALA A 63 1.71 -14.10 52.67
C ALA A 63 0.89 -15.32 52.24
N LEU A 64 1.05 -16.45 52.92
CA LEU A 64 0.32 -17.68 52.62
C LEU A 64 -1.19 -17.59 52.94
N VAL A 65 -1.59 -16.76 53.91
CA VAL A 65 -3.01 -16.47 54.18
C VAL A 65 -3.63 -15.67 53.04
N LYS A 66 -2.92 -14.67 52.48
CA LYS A 66 -3.41 -13.91 51.31
C LYS A 66 -3.62 -14.82 50.10
N GLU A 67 -2.79 -15.84 49.94
CA GLU A 67 -2.94 -16.86 48.89
C GLU A 67 -4.02 -17.91 49.21
N GLY A 68 -4.63 -17.86 50.39
CA GLY A 68 -5.66 -18.82 50.82
C GLY A 68 -5.13 -20.20 51.21
N ILE A 69 -3.80 -20.34 51.37
CA ILE A 69 -3.14 -21.59 51.76
C ILE A 69 -3.31 -21.85 53.25
N PHE A 70 -3.18 -20.80 54.08
CA PHE A 70 -3.42 -20.84 55.51
C PHE A 70 -4.68 -20.07 55.91
N THR A 71 -5.25 -20.46 57.05
CA THR A 71 -6.33 -19.71 57.72
C THR A 71 -6.04 -19.65 59.22
N GLY A 72 -6.51 -18.59 59.89
CA GLY A 72 -6.58 -18.52 61.36
C GLY A 72 -7.56 -19.55 61.93
N ILE A 73 -7.63 -19.65 63.26
CA ILE A 73 -8.62 -20.51 63.93
C ILE A 73 -10.02 -19.93 63.70
N ALA A 74 -11.04 -20.79 63.65
CA ALA A 74 -12.43 -20.37 63.68
C ALA A 74 -12.68 -19.41 64.87
N GLY A 75 -12.92 -18.13 64.58
CA GLY A 75 -13.21 -17.09 65.58
C GLY A 75 -12.03 -16.28 66.12
N SER A 76 -10.80 -16.42 65.58
CA SER A 76 -9.63 -15.63 66.00
C SER A 76 -8.63 -15.39 64.84
N ASN A 77 -7.89 -14.27 64.90
CA ASN A 77 -6.76 -13.97 64.00
C ASN A 77 -5.41 -14.51 64.51
N ASP A 78 -5.40 -15.27 65.61
CA ASP A 78 -4.18 -15.86 66.18
C ASP A 78 -3.61 -16.95 65.23
N PRO A 79 -2.37 -16.82 64.75
CA PRO A 79 -1.73 -17.81 63.88
C PRO A 79 -1.40 -19.12 64.60
N GLN A 80 -1.36 -19.14 65.94
CA GLN A 80 -0.96 -20.29 66.77
C GLN A 80 0.33 -20.98 66.31
N LEU A 81 1.36 -20.17 66.02
CA LEU A 81 2.63 -20.67 65.50
C LEU A 81 3.30 -21.72 66.41
N ASN A 82 3.04 -21.67 67.72
CA ASN A 82 3.56 -22.63 68.69
C ASN A 82 2.72 -23.92 68.84
N ALA A 83 1.53 -24.00 68.24
CA ALA A 83 0.68 -25.20 68.32
C ALA A 83 1.19 -26.31 67.40
N THR A 84 0.93 -27.56 67.78
CA THR A 84 1.20 -28.73 66.95
C THR A 84 0.16 -28.87 65.84
N THR A 85 0.55 -29.37 64.67
CA THR A 85 -0.36 -29.52 63.52
C THR A 85 -0.83 -30.97 63.33
N THR A 86 -2.14 -31.16 63.12
CA THR A 86 -2.69 -32.49 62.79
C THR A 86 -2.38 -32.88 61.34
N ARG A 87 -2.31 -34.18 61.04
CA ARG A 87 -2.10 -34.70 59.69
C ARG A 87 -3.19 -34.25 58.70
N ALA A 88 -4.43 -34.03 59.16
CA ALA A 88 -5.50 -33.42 58.36
C ALA A 88 -5.20 -31.96 57.95
N GLN A 89 -4.78 -31.13 58.91
CA GLN A 89 -4.41 -29.74 58.65
C GLN A 89 -3.20 -29.67 57.73
N PHE A 90 -2.21 -30.52 57.97
CA PHE A 90 -1.04 -30.66 57.12
C PHE A 90 -1.42 -31.00 55.67
N ALA A 91 -2.25 -32.04 55.46
CA ALA A 91 -2.67 -32.46 54.12
C ALA A 91 -3.42 -31.35 53.36
N LYS A 92 -4.28 -30.58 54.04
CA LYS A 92 -4.94 -29.42 53.41
C LYS A 92 -3.92 -28.36 52.98
N VAL A 93 -3.00 -28.00 53.88
CA VAL A 93 -1.99 -26.98 53.60
C VAL A 93 -1.09 -27.41 52.45
N LEU A 94 -0.55 -28.63 52.48
CA LEU A 94 0.30 -29.18 51.40
C LEU A 94 -0.44 -29.17 50.04
N ALA A 95 -1.70 -29.60 50.00
CA ALA A 95 -2.48 -29.59 48.77
C ALA A 95 -2.67 -28.17 48.21
N LEU A 96 -2.93 -27.19 49.08
CA LEU A 96 -3.11 -25.79 48.67
C LEU A 96 -1.78 -25.12 48.29
N THR A 97 -0.68 -25.41 49.00
CA THR A 97 0.67 -24.95 48.64
C THR A 97 1.02 -25.34 47.20
N LEU A 98 0.59 -26.52 46.77
CA LEU A 98 0.83 -27.08 45.44
C LEU A 98 -0.27 -26.73 44.41
N ASP A 99 -1.18 -25.81 44.72
CA ASP A 99 -2.35 -25.45 43.89
C ASP A 99 -3.19 -26.69 43.44
N LEU A 100 -3.26 -27.74 44.27
CA LEU A 100 -4.02 -28.96 43.96
C LEU A 100 -5.52 -28.75 44.23
N ALA A 101 -6.33 -28.98 43.19
CA ALA A 101 -7.77 -28.95 43.30
C ALA A 101 -8.30 -30.06 44.23
N PRO A 102 -9.25 -29.77 45.15
CA PRO A 102 -9.85 -30.78 46.02
C PRO A 102 -10.54 -31.90 45.23
N VAL A 103 -10.33 -33.15 45.64
CA VAL A 103 -10.89 -34.34 45.00
C VAL A 103 -11.99 -34.96 45.88
N ASN A 104 -13.25 -34.73 45.52
CA ASN A 104 -14.39 -35.21 46.33
C ASN A 104 -14.67 -36.72 46.19
N THR A 105 -14.14 -37.35 45.14
CA THR A 105 -14.29 -38.78 44.83
C THR A 105 -13.12 -39.59 45.37
N GLY A 106 -13.38 -40.75 45.98
CA GLY A 106 -12.35 -41.58 46.62
C GLY A 106 -12.67 -41.86 48.09
N ASN A 107 -12.09 -42.93 48.64
CA ASN A 107 -12.17 -43.27 50.06
C ASN A 107 -10.98 -44.17 50.43
N SER A 108 -9.78 -43.61 50.30
CA SER A 108 -8.52 -44.36 50.31
C SER A 108 -8.11 -44.92 51.69
N PHE A 109 -8.75 -44.46 52.77
CA PHE A 109 -8.38 -44.82 54.14
C PHE A 109 -9.57 -45.32 54.98
N LYS A 110 -9.27 -46.16 55.98
CA LYS A 110 -10.23 -46.87 56.85
C LYS A 110 -10.47 -46.19 58.20
N ASP A 111 -10.07 -44.94 58.37
CA ASP A 111 -10.30 -44.18 59.60
C ASP A 111 -11.81 -44.02 59.87
N GLN A 112 -12.19 -44.04 61.15
CA GLN A 112 -13.58 -43.84 61.55
C GLN A 112 -14.04 -42.45 61.09
N ASN A 113 -15.19 -42.39 60.38
CA ASN A 113 -15.76 -41.16 59.80
C ASN A 113 -14.96 -40.48 58.67
N TYR A 114 -13.95 -41.13 58.07
CA TYR A 114 -13.16 -40.55 56.98
C TYR A 114 -13.99 -40.02 55.81
N SER A 115 -15.03 -40.76 55.40
CA SER A 115 -15.88 -40.41 54.25
C SER A 115 -16.62 -39.07 54.40
N LYS A 116 -16.81 -38.61 55.63
CA LYS A 116 -17.48 -37.33 55.98
C LYS A 116 -16.49 -36.29 56.55
N HIS A 117 -15.20 -36.59 56.60
CA HIS A 117 -14.21 -35.72 57.21
C HIS A 117 -13.84 -34.55 56.26
N TRP A 118 -13.73 -33.33 56.77
CA TRP A 118 -13.46 -32.12 55.97
C TRP A 118 -12.13 -32.16 55.21
N ALA A 119 -11.15 -32.90 55.73
CA ALA A 119 -9.83 -33.02 55.09
C ALA A 119 -9.82 -34.01 53.90
N LYS A 120 -10.87 -34.85 53.76
CA LYS A 120 -10.92 -35.90 52.72
C LYS A 120 -10.60 -35.36 51.32
N PRO A 121 -11.18 -34.25 50.83
CA PRO A 121 -10.93 -33.80 49.47
C PRO A 121 -9.46 -33.47 49.19
N TYR A 122 -8.74 -32.97 50.21
CA TYR A 122 -7.32 -32.63 50.10
C TYR A 122 -6.43 -33.86 50.22
N VAL A 123 -6.79 -34.79 51.12
CA VAL A 123 -6.10 -36.07 51.27
C VAL A 123 -6.19 -36.88 49.98
N GLU A 124 -7.38 -37.02 49.37
CA GLU A 124 -7.54 -37.73 48.10
C GLU A 124 -6.80 -37.04 46.93
N ALA A 125 -6.68 -35.70 46.95
CA ALA A 125 -5.87 -34.97 45.96
C ALA A 125 -4.38 -35.34 46.06
N LEU A 126 -3.84 -35.43 47.27
CA LEU A 126 -2.45 -35.81 47.50
C LEU A 126 -2.17 -37.29 47.25
N VAL A 127 -3.14 -38.18 47.52
CA VAL A 127 -3.06 -39.61 47.14
C VAL A 127 -2.99 -39.75 45.62
N LYS A 128 -3.81 -38.99 44.89
CA LYS A 128 -3.82 -39.00 43.43
C LYS A 128 -2.48 -38.58 42.81
N GLU A 129 -1.77 -37.65 43.45
CA GLU A 129 -0.43 -37.22 43.04
C GLU A 129 0.69 -38.09 43.65
N ASN A 130 0.35 -39.20 44.33
CA ASN A 130 1.27 -40.13 45.01
C ASN A 130 2.18 -39.47 46.08
N LEU A 131 1.76 -38.33 46.65
CA LEU A 131 2.56 -37.60 47.64
C LEU A 131 2.37 -38.12 49.07
N ILE A 132 1.21 -38.71 49.37
CA ILE A 132 0.93 -39.29 50.69
C ILE A 132 0.46 -40.74 50.60
N THR A 133 0.83 -41.52 51.62
CA THR A 133 0.36 -42.88 51.84
C THR A 133 -0.18 -43.02 53.26
N GLY A 134 -1.07 -43.99 53.48
CA GLY A 134 -1.53 -44.36 54.81
C GLY A 134 -0.51 -45.19 55.57
N TYR A 135 -0.83 -45.50 56.82
CA TYR A 135 -0.08 -46.45 57.63
C TYR A 135 -0.42 -47.89 57.23
N ALA A 136 0.39 -48.84 57.71
CA ALA A 136 0.24 -50.26 57.40
C ALA A 136 -1.11 -50.86 57.85
N ASP A 137 -1.80 -50.22 58.80
CA ASP A 137 -3.15 -50.59 59.26
C ASP A 137 -4.28 -50.12 58.31
N GLY A 138 -3.93 -49.45 57.21
CA GLY A 138 -4.87 -48.92 56.22
C GLY A 138 -5.57 -47.63 56.65
N LYS A 139 -5.08 -46.97 57.70
CA LYS A 139 -5.59 -45.68 58.19
C LYS A 139 -4.62 -44.54 57.85
N PHE A 140 -5.13 -43.32 57.74
CA PHE A 140 -4.34 -42.10 57.58
C PHE A 140 -3.94 -41.47 58.92
N HIS A 141 -4.69 -41.75 59.98
CA HIS A 141 -4.63 -41.15 61.31
C HIS A 141 -4.74 -39.62 61.24
N PHE A 142 -5.85 -39.12 60.68
CA PHE A 142 -6.03 -37.69 60.38
C PHE A 142 -5.98 -36.77 61.62
N ASN A 143 -6.27 -37.29 62.81
CA ASN A 143 -6.21 -36.54 64.08
C ASN A 143 -4.83 -36.58 64.75
N ASP A 144 -3.93 -37.46 64.30
CA ASP A 144 -2.58 -37.54 64.86
C ASP A 144 -1.76 -36.33 64.44
N THR A 145 -0.78 -36.00 65.27
CA THR A 145 0.15 -34.91 64.99
C THR A 145 1.17 -35.32 63.91
N VAL A 146 1.41 -34.45 62.94
CA VAL A 146 2.45 -34.67 61.92
C VAL A 146 3.83 -34.41 62.52
N THR A 147 4.82 -35.23 62.17
CA THR A 147 6.22 -35.03 62.59
C THR A 147 7.04 -34.31 61.52
N GLY A 148 8.16 -33.69 61.90
CA GLY A 148 9.07 -33.03 60.95
C GLY A 148 9.59 -33.97 59.87
N GLU A 149 9.87 -35.23 60.21
CA GLU A 149 10.31 -36.26 59.26
C GLU A 149 9.23 -36.65 58.24
N GLN A 150 7.95 -36.59 58.63
CA GLN A 150 6.83 -36.79 57.69
C GLN A 150 6.67 -35.60 56.75
N MET A 151 6.83 -34.37 57.26
CA MET A 151 6.86 -33.18 56.44
C MET A 151 8.01 -33.23 55.42
N ALA A 152 9.22 -33.57 55.86
CA ALA A 152 10.42 -33.68 55.02
C ALA A 152 10.19 -34.61 53.83
N LYS A 153 9.64 -35.81 54.06
CA LYS A 153 9.30 -36.74 52.99
C LYS A 153 8.32 -36.12 51.99
N THR A 154 7.22 -35.56 52.47
CA THR A 154 6.12 -35.11 51.60
C THR A 154 6.44 -33.82 50.84
N PHE A 155 7.03 -32.82 51.50
CA PHE A 155 7.45 -31.58 50.83
C PHE A 155 8.70 -31.81 49.98
N GLY A 156 9.65 -32.63 50.43
CA GLY A 156 10.80 -33.02 49.61
C GLY A 156 10.37 -33.72 48.32
N ALA A 157 9.43 -34.67 48.39
CA ALA A 157 8.85 -35.30 47.21
C ALA A 157 8.11 -34.29 46.31
N ALA A 158 7.39 -33.32 46.90
CA ALA A 158 6.69 -32.29 46.15
C ALA A 158 7.63 -31.32 45.42
N LEU A 159 8.82 -31.07 45.98
CA LEU A 159 9.91 -30.33 45.34
C LEU A 159 10.62 -31.15 44.25
N GLY A 160 10.26 -32.42 44.06
CA GLY A 160 10.93 -33.32 43.12
C GLY A 160 12.29 -33.82 43.62
N LEU A 161 12.58 -33.70 44.93
CA LEU A 161 13.81 -34.25 45.50
C LEU A 161 13.73 -35.78 45.52
N GLU A 162 14.85 -36.42 45.20
CA GLU A 162 14.98 -37.87 45.30
C GLU A 162 15.48 -38.27 46.69
N GLU A 163 14.95 -39.36 47.25
CA GLU A 163 15.43 -39.91 48.51
C GLU A 163 16.90 -40.34 48.37
N VAL A 164 17.77 -39.81 49.24
CA VAL A 164 19.18 -40.21 49.29
C VAL A 164 19.26 -41.66 49.80
N LYS A 165 19.53 -42.60 48.88
CA LYS A 165 19.71 -44.02 49.22
C LYS A 165 20.93 -44.19 50.12
N ASP A 166 20.81 -45.05 51.13
CA ASP A 166 21.86 -45.37 52.11
C ASP A 166 22.39 -44.17 52.93
N ALA A 167 21.53 -43.17 53.17
CA ALA A 167 21.87 -42.03 54.02
C ALA A 167 22.36 -42.46 55.43
N ALA A 168 23.40 -41.77 55.91
CA ALA A 168 23.97 -42.00 57.24
C ALA A 168 22.95 -41.72 58.35
N ALA A 169 23.16 -42.31 59.53
CA ALA A 169 22.28 -42.09 60.67
C ALA A 169 22.30 -40.62 61.10
N ILE A 170 21.13 -39.98 61.12
CA ILE A 170 20.94 -38.59 61.55
C ILE A 170 20.33 -38.59 62.95
N GLU A 171 20.97 -37.92 63.92
CA GLU A 171 20.43 -37.77 65.27
C GLU A 171 19.07 -37.05 65.24
N GLY A 172 18.11 -37.54 66.02
CA GLY A 172 16.76 -36.96 66.05
C GLY A 172 15.89 -37.25 64.82
N VAL A 173 16.26 -38.22 63.99
CA VAL A 173 15.49 -38.70 62.82
C VAL A 173 15.26 -40.21 62.93
N SER A 174 14.08 -40.70 62.57
CA SER A 174 13.81 -42.14 62.49
C SER A 174 14.49 -42.77 61.26
N LYS A 175 14.93 -44.03 61.37
CA LYS A 175 15.68 -44.73 60.29
C LYS A 175 15.02 -44.66 58.91
N TRP A 176 13.69 -44.70 58.84
CA TRP A 176 12.95 -44.66 57.58
C TRP A 176 13.04 -43.30 56.86
N ALA A 177 13.41 -42.23 57.56
CA ALA A 177 13.38 -40.87 57.05
C ALA A 177 14.78 -40.28 56.78
N TYR A 178 15.87 -41.02 57.04
CA TYR A 178 17.23 -40.51 56.85
C TYR A 178 17.45 -39.96 55.43
N GLY A 179 17.06 -40.72 54.40
CA GLY A 179 17.24 -40.31 53.00
C GLY A 179 16.46 -39.05 52.62
N TRP A 180 15.23 -38.92 53.12
CA TRP A 180 14.39 -37.76 52.85
C TRP A 180 14.84 -36.51 53.60
N VAL A 181 15.23 -36.65 54.88
CA VAL A 181 15.76 -35.52 55.66
C VAL A 181 17.11 -35.07 55.11
N GLN A 182 17.96 -35.99 54.65
CA GLN A 182 19.21 -35.64 53.99
C GLN A 182 18.94 -34.85 52.70
N ALA A 183 18.04 -35.32 51.83
CA ALA A 183 17.68 -34.63 50.59
C ALA A 183 17.19 -33.19 50.83
N VAL A 184 16.35 -32.98 51.85
CA VAL A 184 15.83 -31.66 52.24
C VAL A 184 16.95 -30.74 52.76
N LYS A 185 17.87 -31.27 53.58
CA LYS A 185 19.04 -30.53 54.05
C LYS A 185 20.00 -30.17 52.92
N ASP A 186 20.24 -31.09 51.99
CA ASP A 186 21.09 -30.86 50.81
C ASP A 186 20.49 -29.79 49.89
N ALA A 187 19.15 -29.69 49.84
CA ALA A 187 18.44 -28.62 49.16
C ALA A 187 18.46 -27.27 49.93
N GLY A 188 19.12 -27.20 51.08
CA GLY A 188 19.31 -25.97 51.86
C GLY A 188 18.21 -25.67 52.87
N PHE A 189 17.28 -26.60 53.12
CA PHE A 189 16.16 -26.40 54.03
C PHE A 189 16.39 -27.10 55.39
N ASP A 190 16.06 -26.42 56.48
CA ASP A 190 15.99 -27.02 57.83
C ASP A 190 14.63 -26.73 58.46
N TRP A 191 13.75 -27.72 58.39
CA TRP A 191 12.41 -27.69 59.00
C TRP A 191 12.37 -28.52 60.29
N SER A 192 13.47 -28.55 61.03
CA SER A 192 13.57 -29.27 62.30
C SER A 192 13.11 -28.43 63.50
N GLU A 193 12.65 -29.13 64.53
CA GLU A 193 12.33 -28.51 65.82
C GLU A 193 13.53 -28.71 66.76
N ASN A 194 14.30 -27.64 66.98
CA ASN A 194 15.54 -27.68 67.78
C ASN A 194 16.51 -28.80 67.33
N GLY A 195 16.66 -28.99 66.02
CA GLY A 195 17.52 -30.03 65.44
C GLY A 195 16.91 -31.44 65.38
N LYS A 196 15.67 -31.64 65.88
CA LYS A 196 14.98 -32.93 65.87
C LYS A 196 13.85 -32.94 64.84
N TRP A 197 13.76 -34.01 64.06
CA TRP A 197 12.74 -34.20 63.02
C TRP A 197 11.70 -35.25 63.42
N ASN A 198 12.05 -36.17 64.31
CA ASN A 198 11.17 -37.23 64.81
C ASN A 198 10.19 -36.77 65.90
N VAL A 199 10.00 -35.46 66.04
CA VAL A 199 9.09 -34.84 67.01
C VAL A 199 7.90 -34.19 66.30
N PRO A 200 6.77 -33.98 66.99
CA PRO A 200 5.65 -33.19 66.51
C PRO A 200 6.06 -31.85 65.89
N ALA A 201 5.67 -31.60 64.65
CA ALA A 201 5.96 -30.33 63.97
C ALA A 201 4.98 -29.24 64.43
N LYS A 202 5.53 -28.07 64.77
CA LYS A 202 4.73 -26.89 65.06
C LYS A 202 4.17 -26.28 63.78
N ARG A 203 3.12 -25.49 63.95
CA ARG A 203 2.49 -24.73 62.86
C ARG A 203 3.45 -23.71 62.27
N ALA A 204 4.35 -23.13 63.06
CA ALA A 204 5.47 -22.30 62.58
C ALA A 204 6.28 -23.01 61.49
N THR A 205 6.73 -24.23 61.78
CA THR A 205 7.55 -25.04 60.87
C THR A 205 6.80 -25.42 59.60
N LEU A 206 5.47 -25.64 59.69
CA LEU A 206 4.64 -25.84 58.51
C LEU A 206 4.53 -24.57 57.65
N VAL A 207 4.45 -23.39 58.26
CA VAL A 207 4.45 -22.12 57.53
C VAL A 207 5.77 -21.93 56.77
N GLU A 208 6.90 -22.14 57.45
CA GLU A 208 8.24 -22.05 56.85
C GLU A 208 8.35 -22.99 55.64
N ALA A 209 8.07 -24.29 55.84
CA ALA A 209 8.15 -25.29 54.77
C ALA A 209 7.17 -25.00 53.61
N SER A 210 5.94 -24.58 53.89
CA SER A 210 4.98 -24.20 52.85
C SER A 210 5.40 -22.97 52.07
N TYR A 211 5.99 -21.97 52.72
CA TYR A 211 6.48 -20.76 52.07
C TYR A 211 7.67 -21.09 51.17
N ASP A 212 8.64 -21.82 51.70
CA ASP A 212 9.83 -22.26 50.98
C ASP A 212 9.43 -23.07 49.73
N VAL A 213 8.48 -24.01 49.86
CA VAL A 213 7.99 -24.81 48.74
C VAL A 213 7.20 -23.98 47.72
N ARG A 214 6.41 -23.00 48.19
CA ARG A 214 5.60 -22.14 47.32
C ARG A 214 6.47 -21.23 46.45
N GLU A 215 7.53 -20.66 47.02
CA GLU A 215 8.50 -19.84 46.30
C GLU A 215 9.12 -20.65 45.14
N GLN A 216 9.50 -21.91 45.40
CA GLN A 216 10.14 -22.77 44.41
C GLN A 216 9.19 -23.33 43.34
N THR A 217 7.88 -23.33 43.58
CA THR A 217 6.89 -23.96 42.68
C THR A 217 6.01 -22.96 41.90
N SER A 218 6.25 -21.65 42.07
CA SER A 218 5.50 -20.59 41.38
C SER A 218 5.94 -20.38 39.91
N VAL A 219 4.98 -20.21 38.99
CA VAL A 219 5.27 -19.86 37.58
C VAL A 219 5.59 -18.38 37.48
N GLN A 220 6.66 -18.03 36.76
CA GLN A 220 7.16 -16.66 36.58
C GLN A 220 7.35 -16.36 35.09
N VAL A 221 7.48 -15.07 34.74
CA VAL A 221 7.83 -14.63 33.38
C VAL A 221 9.32 -14.89 33.16
N GLU A 222 9.66 -15.70 32.17
CA GLU A 222 11.05 -16.01 31.80
C GLU A 222 11.62 -14.94 30.85
N SER A 223 10.85 -14.55 29.83
CA SER A 223 11.27 -13.50 28.88
C SER A 223 10.08 -12.93 28.12
N ALA A 224 10.24 -11.73 27.57
CA ALA A 224 9.26 -11.10 26.71
C ALA A 224 9.94 -10.41 25.51
N LYS A 225 9.38 -10.57 24.32
CA LYS A 225 9.89 -10.03 23.07
C LYS A 225 8.77 -9.36 22.29
N ALA A 226 8.93 -8.07 21.98
CA ALA A 226 8.08 -7.41 21.01
C ALA A 226 8.41 -7.93 19.60
N ILE A 227 7.41 -8.48 18.92
CA ILE A 227 7.52 -8.96 17.54
C ILE A 227 7.31 -7.80 16.57
N ASP A 228 6.29 -6.98 16.83
CA ASP A 228 5.96 -5.77 16.09
C ASP A 228 5.37 -4.70 17.04
N GLU A 229 4.80 -3.62 16.50
CA GLU A 229 4.22 -2.53 17.28
C GLU A 229 3.03 -2.95 18.17
N LYS A 230 2.34 -4.06 17.89
CA LYS A 230 1.19 -4.53 18.66
C LYS A 230 1.31 -5.96 19.16
N THR A 231 2.28 -6.74 18.70
CA THR A 231 2.39 -8.15 19.06
C THR A 231 3.58 -8.39 19.98
N VAL A 232 3.31 -9.01 21.13
CA VAL A 232 4.34 -9.39 22.12
C VAL A 232 4.27 -10.89 22.37
N GLU A 233 5.43 -11.54 22.38
CA GLU A 233 5.59 -12.94 22.74
C GLU A 233 6.20 -13.03 24.15
N VAL A 234 5.58 -13.76 25.05
CA VAL A 234 6.00 -13.91 26.45
C VAL A 234 6.19 -15.39 26.77
N LYS A 235 7.39 -15.75 27.24
CA LYS A 235 7.74 -17.10 27.67
C LYS A 235 7.71 -17.17 29.20
N PHE A 236 7.13 -18.23 29.75
CA PHE A 236 7.03 -18.48 31.19
C PHE A 236 7.97 -19.59 31.64
N THR A 237 8.29 -19.64 32.94
CA THR A 237 9.22 -20.63 33.53
C THR A 237 8.73 -22.08 33.46
N ASP A 238 7.45 -22.30 33.13
CA ASP A 238 6.91 -23.63 32.83
C ASP A 238 7.15 -24.07 31.37
N GLY A 239 7.84 -23.24 30.58
CA GLY A 239 8.20 -23.49 29.19
C GLY A 239 7.09 -23.17 28.16
N GLU A 240 5.92 -22.70 28.60
CA GLU A 240 4.84 -22.27 27.71
C GLU A 240 5.06 -20.81 27.25
N THR A 241 4.53 -20.47 26.06
CA THR A 241 4.66 -19.15 25.45
C THR A 241 3.28 -18.62 25.09
N GLU A 242 3.00 -17.36 25.44
CA GLU A 242 1.79 -16.63 25.08
C GLU A 242 2.09 -15.53 24.06
N LYS A 243 1.22 -15.38 23.05
CA LYS A 243 1.28 -14.27 22.09
C LYS A 243 0.13 -13.33 22.35
N VAL A 244 0.46 -12.09 22.65
CA VAL A 244 -0.50 -11.04 23.04
C VAL A 244 -0.54 -9.95 21.98
N THR A 245 -1.74 -9.66 21.50
CA THR A 245 -2.01 -8.50 20.65
C THR A 245 -2.49 -7.34 21.50
N LEU A 246 -1.86 -6.18 21.34
CA LEU A 246 -2.13 -4.97 22.10
C LEU A 246 -3.08 -4.05 21.33
N ASP A 247 -4.04 -3.45 22.04
CA ASP A 247 -4.93 -2.44 21.47
C ASP A 247 -4.16 -1.18 21.08
N LYS A 248 -3.24 -0.76 21.95
CA LYS A 248 -2.34 0.38 21.76
C LYS A 248 -0.95 -0.10 21.33
N ALA A 249 -0.42 0.54 20.29
CA ALA A 249 0.93 0.24 19.80
C ALA A 249 2.01 0.61 20.84
N LEU A 250 3.05 -0.22 20.93
CA LEU A 250 4.27 0.04 21.65
C LEU A 250 5.04 1.19 20.99
N VAL A 251 5.69 2.01 21.81
CA VAL A 251 6.53 3.11 21.35
C VAL A 251 7.98 2.64 21.28
N GLU A 252 8.67 2.97 20.19
CA GLU A 252 10.07 2.60 19.98
C GLU A 252 10.99 3.11 21.10
N GLY A 253 11.83 2.22 21.63
CA GLY A 253 12.78 2.53 22.70
C GLY A 253 12.16 2.76 24.07
N GLN A 254 10.83 2.72 24.20
CA GLN A 254 10.14 2.92 25.48
C GLN A 254 9.75 1.58 26.11
N GLU A 255 10.22 1.33 27.34
CA GLU A 255 9.75 0.20 28.16
C GLU A 255 8.28 0.43 28.51
N THR A 256 7.44 -0.54 28.16
CA THR A 256 6.00 -0.54 28.44
C THR A 256 5.68 -1.77 29.27
N THR A 257 4.89 -1.60 30.34
CA THR A 257 4.36 -2.73 31.11
C THR A 257 3.00 -3.12 30.55
N ILE A 258 2.84 -4.39 30.16
CA ILE A 258 1.60 -4.97 29.66
C ILE A 258 1.12 -6.07 30.60
N LYS A 259 -0.19 -6.35 30.60
CA LYS A 259 -0.75 -7.47 31.36
C LYS A 259 -0.91 -8.68 30.47
N VAL A 260 -0.36 -9.81 30.90
CA VAL A 260 -0.48 -11.10 30.21
C VAL A 260 -1.13 -12.11 31.13
N GLU A 261 -2.21 -12.73 30.68
CA GLU A 261 -2.84 -13.83 31.41
C GLU A 261 -2.18 -15.15 31.03
N HIS A 262 -1.74 -15.92 32.03
CA HIS A 262 -1.26 -17.28 31.84
C HIS A 262 -1.87 -18.18 32.93
N LYS A 263 -2.54 -19.25 32.49
CA LYS A 263 -3.24 -20.21 33.38
C LYS A 263 -4.18 -19.55 34.41
N GLY A 264 -4.86 -18.47 34.00
CA GLY A 264 -5.83 -17.75 34.83
C GLY A 264 -5.21 -16.82 35.89
N LYS A 265 -3.89 -16.62 35.88
CA LYS A 265 -3.18 -15.61 36.66
C LYS A 265 -2.70 -14.49 35.73
N SER A 266 -2.73 -13.24 36.19
CA SER A 266 -2.30 -12.07 35.43
C SER A 266 -0.89 -11.66 35.85
N TYR A 267 -0.01 -11.42 34.87
CA TYR A 267 1.38 -11.03 35.06
C TYR A 267 1.65 -9.67 34.43
N ASP A 268 2.35 -8.80 35.16
CA ASP A 268 2.88 -7.56 34.62
C ASP A 268 4.20 -7.84 33.89
N VAL A 269 4.20 -7.67 32.57
CA VAL A 269 5.32 -7.97 31.68
C VAL A 269 5.89 -6.69 31.12
N LYS A 270 7.17 -6.44 31.38
CA LYS A 270 7.91 -5.33 30.79
C LYS A 270 8.45 -5.71 29.41
N VAL A 271 8.15 -4.89 28.41
CA VAL A 271 8.59 -5.09 27.03
C VAL A 271 9.00 -3.77 26.40
N THR A 272 10.07 -3.80 25.62
CA THR A 272 10.57 -2.63 24.88
C THR A 272 10.60 -2.94 23.39
N LEU A 273 10.03 -2.06 22.57
CA LEU A 273 10.09 -2.17 21.13
C LEU A 273 11.44 -1.66 20.61
N LYS A 274 12.22 -2.51 19.94
CA LYS A 274 13.50 -2.07 19.34
C LYS A 274 13.22 -1.08 18.21
N ALA A 275 14.01 0.00 18.11
CA ALA A 275 13.89 0.96 17.03
C ALA A 275 14.09 0.28 15.65
N LEU A 276 13.22 0.61 14.69
CA LEU A 276 13.38 0.16 13.31
C LEU A 276 14.56 0.91 12.68
N ALA A 277 15.50 0.17 12.12
CA ALA A 277 16.56 0.70 11.27
C ALA A 277 16.75 -0.23 10.08
N VAL A 278 17.28 0.32 9.00
CA VAL A 278 17.56 -0.38 7.75
C VAL A 278 19.03 -0.21 7.39
N GLU A 279 19.65 -1.28 6.94
CA GLU A 279 20.95 -1.26 6.28
C GLU A 279 20.77 -1.74 4.84
N ALA A 280 21.58 -1.23 3.90
CA ALA A 280 21.47 -1.61 2.50
C ALA A 280 22.84 -1.66 1.82
N LYS A 281 22.97 -2.53 0.82
CA LYS A 281 24.14 -2.62 -0.06
C LYS A 281 23.72 -2.96 -1.49
N ALA A 282 24.48 -2.46 -2.45
CA ALA A 282 24.36 -2.90 -3.84
C ALA A 282 25.01 -4.28 -4.00
N THR A 283 24.29 -5.23 -4.62
CA THR A 283 24.77 -6.59 -4.91
C THR A 283 24.87 -6.87 -6.41
N GLY A 284 24.52 -5.89 -7.25
CA GLY A 284 24.63 -5.93 -8.70
C GLY A 284 24.22 -4.59 -9.31
N VAL A 285 24.43 -4.42 -10.61
CA VAL A 285 24.16 -3.13 -11.29
C VAL A 285 22.68 -2.74 -11.31
N LYS A 286 21.78 -3.67 -10.97
CA LYS A 286 20.34 -3.45 -10.79
C LYS A 286 19.80 -4.06 -9.48
N LYS A 287 20.67 -4.51 -8.57
CA LYS A 287 20.27 -5.31 -7.40
C LYS A 287 20.72 -4.64 -6.10
N VAL A 288 19.80 -4.52 -5.16
CA VAL A 288 20.03 -4.01 -3.80
C VAL A 288 19.51 -5.03 -2.81
N GLU A 289 20.30 -5.30 -1.77
CA GLU A 289 19.91 -6.10 -0.62
C GLU A 289 19.82 -5.18 0.60
N ALA A 290 18.72 -5.27 1.35
CA ALA A 290 18.51 -4.49 2.56
C ALA A 290 18.10 -5.37 3.74
N THR A 291 18.51 -5.00 4.95
CA THR A 291 18.25 -5.72 6.20
C THR A 291 17.65 -4.78 7.23
N LEU A 292 16.64 -5.26 7.96
CA LEU A 292 15.89 -4.54 8.98
C LEU A 292 16.27 -5.05 10.37
N THR A 293 16.30 -4.15 11.36
CA THR A 293 16.60 -4.52 12.76
C THR A 293 15.50 -5.34 13.45
N ARG A 294 14.30 -5.40 12.85
CA ARG A 294 13.13 -6.17 13.27
C ARG A 294 12.16 -6.40 12.11
N ALA A 295 11.24 -7.34 12.26
CA ALA A 295 10.21 -7.64 11.27
C ALA A 295 9.22 -6.46 11.10
N VAL A 296 8.66 -6.31 9.90
CA VAL A 296 7.70 -5.25 9.56
C VAL A 296 6.45 -5.80 8.85
N ASP A 297 5.35 -5.05 8.89
CA ASP A 297 4.14 -5.34 8.13
C ASP A 297 4.36 -5.01 6.63
N THR A 298 4.57 -6.04 5.83
CA THR A 298 4.89 -5.93 4.41
C THR A 298 3.73 -5.39 3.57
N THR A 299 2.50 -5.42 4.08
CA THR A 299 1.32 -4.87 3.38
C THR A 299 1.28 -3.34 3.42
N LYS A 300 1.94 -2.73 4.41
CA LYS A 300 2.02 -1.28 4.60
C LYS A 300 3.37 -0.70 4.17
N ALA A 301 4.42 -1.51 4.23
CA ALA A 301 5.78 -1.10 3.90
C ALA A 301 5.91 -0.68 2.44
N LYS A 302 6.38 0.55 2.20
CA LYS A 302 6.71 1.11 0.89
C LYS A 302 8.20 1.34 0.80
N VAL A 303 8.83 0.73 -0.20
CA VAL A 303 10.26 0.80 -0.46
C VAL A 303 10.53 1.78 -1.59
N GLU A 304 11.36 2.78 -1.35
CA GLU A 304 11.76 3.80 -2.32
C GLU A 304 13.29 3.90 -2.37
N ILE A 305 13.86 3.96 -3.58
CA ILE A 305 15.28 4.26 -3.79
C ILE A 305 15.40 5.61 -4.48
N LYS A 306 16.26 6.48 -3.99
CA LYS A 306 16.58 7.79 -4.58
C LYS A 306 18.08 7.96 -4.81
N ARG A 307 18.44 8.76 -5.81
CA ARG A 307 19.78 9.33 -5.99
C ARG A 307 19.64 10.85 -5.90
N GLY A 308 20.13 11.45 -4.81
CA GLY A 308 19.76 12.83 -4.48
C GLY A 308 18.24 12.97 -4.33
N SER A 309 17.61 13.87 -5.10
CA SER A 309 16.15 14.07 -5.09
C SER A 309 15.39 13.19 -6.10
N SER A 310 16.10 12.48 -7.00
CA SER A 310 15.49 11.72 -8.09
C SER A 310 15.16 10.29 -7.67
N ALA A 311 13.91 9.88 -7.88
CA ALA A 311 13.47 8.50 -7.63
C ALA A 311 14.03 7.53 -8.67
N ILE A 312 14.43 6.34 -8.22
CA ILE A 312 14.84 5.21 -9.05
C ILE A 312 13.66 4.24 -9.11
N THR A 313 13.19 3.96 -10.33
CA THR A 313 12.11 3.01 -10.54
C THR A 313 12.51 1.62 -10.06
N THR A 314 11.72 1.03 -9.16
CA THR A 314 11.84 -0.36 -8.73
C THR A 314 11.03 -1.27 -9.65
N LYS A 315 11.64 -2.36 -10.11
CA LYS A 315 10.98 -3.41 -10.90
C LYS A 315 10.35 -4.47 -10.00
N GLU A 316 11.04 -4.89 -8.95
CA GLU A 316 10.59 -5.93 -8.02
C GLU A 316 11.10 -5.66 -6.61
N VAL A 317 10.28 -5.97 -5.59
CA VAL A 317 10.63 -5.92 -4.16
C VAL A 317 10.13 -7.20 -3.51
N LYS A 318 11.02 -7.97 -2.88
CA LYS A 318 10.71 -9.25 -2.21
C LYS A 318 11.19 -9.21 -0.77
N PHE A 319 10.30 -9.49 0.18
CA PHE A 319 10.63 -9.67 1.59
C PHE A 319 10.95 -11.15 1.87
N SER A 320 11.85 -11.41 2.83
CA SER A 320 12.08 -12.75 3.38
C SER A 320 10.89 -13.24 4.21
N ASP A 321 10.81 -14.55 4.47
CA ASP A 321 9.73 -15.17 5.26
C ASP A 321 9.65 -14.62 6.70
N ASP A 322 10.77 -14.17 7.25
CA ASP A 322 10.85 -13.53 8.57
C ASP A 322 10.62 -12.00 8.54
N ASN A 323 10.37 -11.43 7.35
CA ASN A 323 10.18 -10.00 7.09
C ASN A 323 11.32 -9.08 7.57
N THR A 324 12.54 -9.60 7.70
CA THR A 324 13.71 -8.81 8.12
C THR A 324 14.68 -8.49 6.98
N SER A 325 14.54 -9.11 5.81
CA SER A 325 15.39 -8.88 4.65
C SER A 325 14.57 -8.53 3.41
N ILE A 326 15.13 -7.68 2.56
CA ILE A 326 14.49 -7.18 1.34
C ILE A 326 15.44 -7.33 0.16
N GLN A 327 14.98 -7.98 -0.89
CA GLN A 327 15.65 -8.01 -2.20
C GLN A 327 14.94 -7.06 -3.16
N ILE A 328 15.68 -6.13 -3.75
CA ILE A 328 15.14 -5.09 -4.62
C ILE A 328 15.83 -5.17 -5.99
N GLU A 329 15.04 -5.26 -7.06
CA GLU A 329 15.51 -5.13 -8.44
C GLU A 329 15.06 -3.77 -9.00
N THR A 330 15.97 -2.98 -9.56
CA THR A 330 15.66 -1.69 -10.20
C THR A 330 15.29 -1.87 -11.68
N GLY A 331 14.50 -0.93 -12.22
CA GLY A 331 14.13 -0.93 -13.65
C GLY A 331 15.31 -0.65 -14.58
N SER A 332 16.25 0.18 -14.13
CA SER A 332 17.44 0.62 -14.88
C SER A 332 18.72 0.38 -14.09
N LYS A 333 19.86 0.31 -14.78
CA LYS A 333 21.18 0.21 -14.13
C LYS A 333 21.41 1.40 -13.19
N MET A 334 21.95 1.14 -12.01
CA MET A 334 22.41 2.15 -11.06
C MET A 334 23.80 2.61 -11.48
N LEU A 335 24.02 3.93 -11.52
CA LEU A 335 25.30 4.55 -11.86
C LEU A 335 26.12 4.75 -10.59
N GLU A 336 27.42 5.03 -10.73
CA GLU A 336 28.28 5.35 -9.58
C GLU A 336 27.69 6.50 -8.75
N GLY A 337 27.59 6.30 -7.44
CA GLY A 337 27.15 7.34 -6.53
C GLY A 337 26.54 6.81 -5.25
N GLU A 338 26.11 7.75 -4.41
CA GLU A 338 25.38 7.45 -3.19
C GLU A 338 23.88 7.46 -3.45
N TYR A 339 23.20 6.43 -2.94
CA TYR A 339 21.78 6.21 -3.06
C TYR A 339 21.16 6.17 -1.68
N THR A 340 19.95 6.68 -1.55
CA THR A 340 19.16 6.61 -0.32
C THR A 340 18.05 5.59 -0.51
N LEU A 341 18.06 4.55 0.31
CA LEU A 341 16.92 3.65 0.47
C LEU A 341 16.03 4.21 1.58
N THR A 342 14.74 4.36 1.32
CA THR A 342 13.73 4.77 2.31
C THR A 342 12.65 3.70 2.40
N ILE A 343 12.30 3.31 3.62
CA ILE A 343 11.15 2.46 3.93
C ILE A 343 10.15 3.29 4.71
N SER A 344 8.96 3.46 4.16
CA SER A 344 7.86 4.23 4.75
C SER A 344 6.63 3.35 4.97
N GLY A 345 5.72 3.75 5.86
CA GLY A 345 4.51 2.98 6.19
C GLY A 345 4.74 1.73 7.06
N ALA A 346 5.99 1.32 7.28
CA ALA A 346 6.36 0.24 8.20
C ALA A 346 6.41 0.68 9.68
N SER A 347 6.48 1.98 9.93
CA SER A 347 6.51 2.63 11.25
C SER A 347 5.99 4.07 11.12
N GLU A 348 5.72 4.75 12.25
CA GLU A 348 5.27 6.14 12.28
C GLU A 348 6.26 7.10 11.58
N LYS A 349 7.56 6.86 11.79
CA LYS A 349 8.64 7.56 11.07
C LYS A 349 9.19 6.67 9.97
N ALA A 350 9.41 7.22 8.78
CA ALA A 350 10.14 6.52 7.73
C ALA A 350 11.59 6.30 8.16
N VAL A 351 12.13 5.12 7.86
CA VAL A 351 13.54 4.80 8.09
C VAL A 351 14.28 4.90 6.77
N SER A 352 15.49 5.44 6.80
CA SER A 352 16.32 5.55 5.61
C SER A 352 17.78 5.25 5.91
N THR A 353 18.47 4.76 4.89
CA THR A 353 19.92 4.55 4.90
C THR A 353 20.49 4.94 3.56
N THR A 354 21.74 5.38 3.55
CA THR A 354 22.50 5.52 2.32
C THR A 354 23.29 4.24 2.04
N PHE A 355 23.49 3.94 0.76
CA PHE A 355 24.38 2.89 0.29
C PHE A 355 25.11 3.38 -0.96
N LYS A 356 26.33 2.86 -1.16
CA LYS A 356 27.17 3.26 -2.30
C LYS A 356 27.06 2.25 -3.42
N VAL A 357 26.95 2.77 -4.64
CA VAL A 357 27.14 2.03 -5.87
C VAL A 357 28.49 2.46 -6.43
N GLU A 358 29.43 1.53 -6.53
CA GLU A 358 30.73 1.80 -7.15
C GLU A 358 30.61 1.81 -8.68
N ALA A 359 31.49 2.57 -9.36
CA ALA A 359 31.64 2.49 -10.81
C ALA A 359 31.88 1.04 -11.26
N GLU A 360 31.19 0.62 -12.32
CA GLU A 360 31.42 -0.69 -12.95
C GLU A 360 32.90 -0.80 -13.36
N LYS A 361 33.62 -1.78 -12.80
CA LYS A 361 35.03 -2.06 -13.14
C LYS A 361 35.19 -3.53 -13.44
N VAL A 362 35.99 -3.84 -14.46
CA VAL A 362 36.33 -5.22 -14.82
C VAL A 362 37.18 -5.83 -13.70
N THR A 363 36.78 -7.00 -13.21
CA THR A 363 37.51 -7.75 -12.18
C THR A 363 37.99 -9.12 -12.66
N LYS A 364 37.33 -9.68 -13.68
CA LYS A 364 37.71 -10.97 -14.25
C LYS A 364 37.48 -10.99 -15.76
N ILE A 365 38.45 -11.51 -16.50
CA ILE A 365 38.30 -11.89 -17.91
C ILE A 365 38.52 -13.40 -17.95
N GLU A 366 37.66 -14.15 -18.64
CA GLU A 366 37.82 -15.58 -18.81
C GLU A 366 37.52 -16.00 -20.24
N LEU A 367 38.34 -16.92 -20.76
CA LEU A 367 38.03 -17.65 -21.99
C LEU A 367 37.20 -18.87 -21.62
N LEU A 368 36.12 -19.11 -22.37
CA LEU A 368 35.12 -20.13 -22.06
C LEU A 368 35.53 -21.54 -22.50
N SER A 369 36.64 -21.66 -23.24
CA SER A 369 37.15 -22.93 -23.77
C SER A 369 38.68 -22.87 -23.92
N ASP A 370 39.33 -24.02 -23.79
CA ASP A 370 40.73 -24.28 -24.11
C ASP A 370 40.94 -24.66 -25.60
N LYS A 371 39.86 -24.67 -26.38
CA LYS A 371 39.86 -24.96 -27.83
C LYS A 371 39.27 -23.80 -28.60
N ALA A 372 39.89 -23.47 -29.73
CA ALA A 372 39.38 -22.50 -30.69
C ALA A 372 38.94 -23.20 -31.98
N ALA A 373 37.66 -23.05 -32.32
CA ALA A 373 37.06 -23.71 -33.46
C ALA A 373 37.46 -23.04 -34.77
N ALA A 374 37.99 -23.82 -35.72
CA ALA A 374 38.28 -23.29 -37.05
C ALA A 374 37.00 -22.95 -37.83
N ASP A 375 37.08 -22.05 -38.80
CA ASP A 375 36.08 -21.94 -39.86
C ASP A 375 36.33 -23.00 -40.96
N LYS A 376 35.46 -23.05 -41.98
CA LYS A 376 35.55 -24.06 -43.06
C LYS A 376 36.88 -24.06 -43.78
N THR A 377 37.51 -22.90 -43.89
CA THR A 377 38.72 -22.70 -44.68
C THR A 377 39.99 -22.74 -43.84
N PHE A 378 39.85 -22.88 -42.50
CA PHE A 378 40.92 -22.78 -41.51
C PHE A 378 41.66 -21.43 -41.57
N ASP A 379 40.95 -20.40 -42.00
CA ASP A 379 41.46 -19.03 -42.06
C ASP A 379 41.15 -18.27 -40.76
N ASN A 380 40.12 -18.68 -40.01
CA ASN A 380 39.73 -18.05 -38.76
C ASN A 380 39.52 -19.09 -37.65
N LEU A 381 39.86 -18.72 -36.42
CA LEU A 381 39.53 -19.47 -35.20
C LEU A 381 38.55 -18.71 -34.33
N MET A 382 37.68 -19.42 -33.62
CA MET A 382 36.60 -18.84 -32.83
C MET A 382 36.58 -19.42 -31.41
N VAL A 383 36.53 -18.54 -30.40
CA VAL A 383 36.43 -18.92 -28.98
C VAL A 383 35.59 -17.90 -28.22
N GLY A 384 34.78 -18.35 -27.26
CA GLY A 384 33.99 -17.50 -26.38
C GLY A 384 34.83 -16.91 -25.25
N TYR A 385 34.50 -15.68 -24.84
CA TYR A 385 35.06 -15.05 -23.65
C TYR A 385 33.94 -14.40 -22.83
N ARG A 386 34.17 -14.27 -21.53
CA ARG A 386 33.34 -13.49 -20.63
C ARG A 386 34.17 -12.49 -19.85
N VAL A 387 33.62 -11.28 -19.67
CA VAL A 387 34.18 -10.24 -18.81
C VAL A 387 33.20 -10.00 -17.68
N LEU A 388 33.67 -10.05 -16.44
CA LEU A 388 32.84 -9.84 -15.25
C LEU A 388 33.26 -8.57 -14.51
N ASN A 389 32.28 -7.90 -13.93
CA ASN A 389 32.51 -6.76 -13.03
C ASN A 389 32.66 -7.19 -11.56
N GLN A 390 32.85 -6.22 -10.67
CA GLN A 390 33.01 -6.45 -9.22
C GLN A 390 31.81 -7.13 -8.54
N TYR A 391 30.64 -7.12 -9.18
CA TYR A 391 29.43 -7.77 -8.69
C TYR A 391 29.18 -9.15 -9.33
N GLY A 392 30.04 -9.58 -10.27
CA GLY A 392 29.87 -10.81 -11.03
C GLY A 392 28.88 -10.72 -12.20
N ASP A 393 28.45 -9.51 -12.59
CA ASP A 393 27.62 -9.30 -13.77
C ASP A 393 28.49 -9.28 -15.06
N ASP A 394 27.92 -9.74 -16.18
CA ASP A 394 28.59 -9.84 -17.47
C ASP A 394 28.71 -8.47 -18.17
N MET A 395 29.94 -8.11 -18.57
CA MET A 395 30.32 -6.86 -19.25
C MET A 395 31.00 -7.10 -20.60
N SER A 396 30.86 -8.28 -21.19
CA SER A 396 31.61 -8.68 -22.39
C SER A 396 31.37 -7.79 -23.62
N ASN A 397 30.24 -7.07 -23.64
CA ASN A 397 29.84 -6.18 -24.74
C ASN A 397 30.28 -4.72 -24.56
N THR A 398 30.65 -4.33 -23.34
CA THR A 398 30.97 -2.94 -22.98
C THR A 398 32.42 -2.75 -22.55
N ALA A 399 33.09 -3.82 -22.09
CA ALA A 399 34.49 -3.78 -21.73
C ALA A 399 35.40 -3.63 -22.96
N SER A 400 36.40 -2.74 -22.85
CA SER A 400 37.43 -2.58 -23.88
C SER A 400 38.60 -3.49 -23.54
N ILE A 401 38.88 -4.46 -24.39
CA ILE A 401 39.95 -5.45 -24.20
C ILE A 401 40.87 -5.42 -25.41
N ASN A 402 42.16 -5.21 -25.18
CA ASN A 402 43.20 -5.39 -26.17
C ASN A 402 43.57 -6.87 -26.27
N TRP A 403 43.14 -7.51 -27.35
CA TRP A 403 43.43 -8.91 -27.61
C TRP A 403 44.63 -9.08 -28.53
N ASN A 404 45.51 -10.02 -28.19
CA ASN A 404 46.66 -10.43 -28.98
C ASN A 404 46.69 -11.95 -29.08
N ALA A 405 47.18 -12.46 -30.21
CA ALA A 405 47.42 -13.89 -30.42
C ALA A 405 48.86 -14.12 -30.88
N SER A 406 49.42 -15.29 -30.58
CA SER A 406 50.77 -15.69 -31.04
C SER A 406 50.87 -15.85 -32.56
N LYS A 407 49.73 -15.99 -33.25
CA LYS A 407 49.59 -16.04 -34.72
C LYS A 407 48.26 -15.40 -35.10
N GLY A 408 48.29 -14.57 -36.14
CA GLY A 408 47.10 -13.90 -36.66
C GLY A 408 46.70 -12.64 -35.90
N SER A 409 45.52 -12.10 -36.24
CA SER A 409 44.94 -10.91 -35.58
C SER A 409 43.61 -11.27 -34.93
N VAL A 410 43.38 -10.72 -33.74
CA VAL A 410 42.17 -10.99 -32.94
C VAL A 410 41.16 -9.86 -33.13
N SER A 411 39.91 -10.23 -33.37
CA SER A 411 38.77 -9.32 -33.29
C SER A 411 37.78 -9.87 -32.27
N ALA A 412 37.20 -9.00 -31.45
CA ALA A 412 36.24 -9.37 -30.42
C ALA A 412 34.86 -8.77 -30.74
N ASN A 413 33.81 -9.57 -30.68
CA ASN A 413 32.45 -9.12 -30.86
C ASN A 413 31.47 -9.99 -30.05
N ASN A 414 30.64 -9.35 -29.23
CA ASN A 414 29.59 -9.99 -28.43
C ASN A 414 30.03 -11.23 -27.61
N GLY A 415 31.13 -11.14 -26.86
CA GLY A 415 31.63 -12.27 -26.05
C GLY A 415 32.30 -13.38 -26.87
N ARG A 416 32.69 -13.10 -28.12
CA ARG A 416 33.42 -14.02 -29.00
C ARG A 416 34.68 -13.38 -29.56
N LEU A 417 35.77 -14.13 -29.57
CA LEU A 417 36.99 -13.80 -30.29
C LEU A 417 37.02 -14.53 -31.63
N THR A 418 37.37 -13.80 -32.68
CA THR A 418 37.73 -14.33 -34.00
C THR A 418 39.20 -14.03 -34.25
N ILE A 419 40.02 -15.07 -34.37
CA ILE A 419 41.46 -14.98 -34.63
C ILE A 419 41.67 -15.29 -36.11
N SER A 420 41.89 -14.27 -36.93
CA SER A 420 42.09 -14.42 -38.38
C SER A 420 43.54 -14.72 -38.70
N ASN A 421 43.81 -15.46 -39.78
CA ASN A 421 45.16 -15.79 -40.25
C ASN A 421 45.88 -14.61 -40.95
N SER A 422 45.57 -13.38 -40.54
CA SER A 422 46.08 -12.15 -41.12
C SER A 422 46.73 -11.30 -40.05
N ILE A 423 47.88 -10.68 -40.35
CA ILE A 423 48.49 -9.62 -39.54
C ILE A 423 48.67 -8.40 -40.46
N ASN A 424 48.08 -7.27 -40.08
CA ASN A 424 48.15 -6.02 -40.86
C ASN A 424 47.76 -6.17 -42.35
N GLY A 425 46.83 -7.07 -42.66
CA GLY A 425 46.36 -7.33 -44.02
C GLY A 425 47.19 -8.35 -44.82
N ALA A 426 48.27 -8.90 -44.26
CA ALA A 426 49.06 -9.97 -44.86
C ALA A 426 48.73 -11.34 -44.25
N THR A 427 48.48 -12.35 -45.10
CA THR A 427 48.17 -13.72 -44.68
C THR A 427 49.41 -14.41 -44.09
N VAL A 428 49.30 -14.94 -42.87
CA VAL A 428 50.39 -15.60 -42.11
C VAL A 428 50.27 -17.14 -42.08
N GLY A 429 49.56 -17.71 -43.06
CA GLY A 429 49.35 -19.15 -43.22
C GLY A 429 48.14 -19.68 -42.45
N LYS A 430 47.47 -20.68 -43.01
CA LYS A 430 46.27 -21.30 -42.43
C LYS A 430 46.56 -21.92 -41.06
N TYR A 431 45.51 -22.03 -40.25
CA TYR A 431 45.56 -22.77 -39.01
C TYR A 431 45.52 -24.27 -39.29
N VAL A 432 46.25 -25.05 -38.49
CA VAL A 432 46.29 -26.51 -38.62
C VAL A 432 45.60 -27.13 -37.43
N LEU A 433 44.83 -28.20 -37.66
CA LEU A 433 44.17 -28.95 -36.58
C LEU A 433 45.21 -29.41 -35.54
N GLY A 434 44.95 -29.12 -34.26
CA GLY A 434 45.86 -29.43 -33.15
C GLY A 434 46.97 -28.40 -32.90
N GLU A 435 47.13 -27.38 -33.75
CA GLU A 435 48.03 -26.24 -33.50
C GLU A 435 47.61 -25.52 -32.21
N THR A 436 48.58 -25.03 -31.42
CA THR A 436 48.31 -24.25 -30.19
C THR A 436 48.56 -22.77 -30.45
N ILE A 437 47.54 -21.94 -30.21
CA ILE A 437 47.58 -20.49 -30.32
C ILE A 437 47.50 -19.89 -28.91
N VAL A 438 48.50 -19.10 -28.52
CA VAL A 438 48.46 -18.37 -27.25
C VAL A 438 47.67 -17.09 -27.46
N VAL A 439 46.63 -16.86 -26.66
CA VAL A 439 45.83 -15.64 -26.70
C VAL A 439 45.94 -14.91 -25.38
N THR A 440 46.19 -13.61 -25.46
CA THR A 440 46.27 -12.72 -24.30
C THR A 440 45.29 -11.57 -24.48
N GLY A 441 44.43 -11.36 -23.48
CA GLY A 441 43.55 -10.19 -23.37
C GLY A 441 43.98 -9.30 -22.22
N VAL A 442 44.12 -8.00 -22.48
CA VAL A 442 44.43 -6.98 -21.48
C VAL A 442 43.34 -5.92 -21.53
N GLU A 443 42.62 -5.70 -20.44
CA GLU A 443 41.63 -4.63 -20.37
C GLU A 443 42.32 -3.26 -20.41
N THR A 444 41.76 -2.31 -21.14
CA THR A 444 42.47 -1.05 -21.47
C THR A 444 42.59 -0.07 -20.31
N ASN A 445 41.72 -0.16 -19.30
CA ASN A 445 41.59 0.81 -18.20
C ASN A 445 41.99 0.24 -16.82
N SER A 446 42.40 -1.03 -16.75
CA SER A 446 42.72 -1.77 -15.53
C SER A 446 43.90 -2.72 -15.77
N THR A 447 44.41 -3.33 -14.70
CA THR A 447 45.49 -4.31 -14.77
C THR A 447 45.00 -5.75 -15.00
N THR A 448 43.72 -5.93 -15.34
CA THR A 448 43.11 -7.26 -15.47
C THR A 448 43.55 -7.91 -16.79
N THR A 449 44.17 -9.08 -16.70
CA THR A 449 44.64 -9.83 -17.86
C THR A 449 44.15 -11.27 -17.85
N VAL A 450 44.04 -11.85 -19.05
CA VAL A 450 43.86 -13.29 -19.25
C VAL A 450 44.87 -13.76 -20.29
N THR A 451 45.51 -14.90 -20.05
CA THR A 451 46.33 -15.59 -21.05
C THR A 451 45.93 -17.06 -21.07
N ALA A 452 45.65 -17.59 -22.26
CA ALA A 452 45.31 -19.00 -22.43
C ALA A 452 45.95 -19.60 -23.69
N ASN A 453 46.19 -20.91 -23.62
CA ASN A 453 46.61 -21.72 -24.75
C ASN A 453 45.36 -22.33 -25.40
N LEU A 454 45.06 -21.94 -26.63
CA LEU A 454 43.92 -22.43 -27.39
C LEU A 454 44.38 -23.47 -28.41
N THR A 455 43.86 -24.69 -28.33
CA THR A 455 44.12 -25.72 -29.33
C THR A 455 43.14 -25.58 -30.49
N VAL A 456 43.64 -25.54 -31.73
CA VAL A 456 42.80 -25.47 -32.94
C VAL A 456 41.97 -26.75 -33.08
N SER A 457 40.65 -26.59 -33.14
CA SER A 457 39.69 -27.69 -33.30
C SER A 457 38.94 -27.62 -34.62
N THR A 458 38.13 -28.63 -34.91
CA THR A 458 37.31 -28.71 -36.13
C THR A 458 36.22 -27.64 -36.16
N GLN A 459 35.61 -27.48 -37.34
CA GLN A 459 34.62 -26.45 -37.60
C GLN A 459 33.52 -26.37 -36.52
N SER A 460 33.23 -25.14 -36.06
CA SER A 460 32.08 -24.83 -35.21
C SER A 460 30.78 -24.97 -36.00
N MET A 461 29.87 -25.81 -35.52
CA MET A 461 28.50 -25.96 -36.01
C MET A 461 27.52 -25.80 -34.85
N LEU A 462 26.30 -25.33 -35.16
CA LEU A 462 25.23 -25.17 -34.17
C LEU A 462 24.98 -26.51 -33.46
N ASP A 463 25.05 -26.48 -32.13
CA ASP A 463 24.89 -27.67 -31.29
C ASP A 463 23.76 -27.51 -30.28
N LYS A 464 23.63 -26.33 -29.66
CA LYS A 464 22.62 -26.06 -28.63
C LYS A 464 21.79 -24.82 -28.94
N ILE A 465 20.48 -24.95 -28.76
CA ILE A 465 19.52 -23.84 -28.78
C ILE A 465 18.86 -23.79 -27.40
N GLU A 466 18.77 -22.60 -26.83
CA GLU A 466 18.16 -22.36 -25.52
C GLU A 466 17.07 -21.31 -25.66
N PHE A 467 15.81 -21.75 -25.67
CA PHE A 467 14.66 -20.86 -25.75
C PHE A 467 14.46 -20.10 -24.43
N LYS A 468 14.27 -18.79 -24.54
CA LYS A 468 14.04 -17.89 -23.39
C LYS A 468 12.58 -17.54 -23.17
N GLY A 469 11.75 -17.64 -24.20
CA GLY A 469 10.32 -17.40 -24.11
C GLY A 469 9.73 -16.66 -25.31
N LEU A 470 8.43 -16.40 -25.27
CA LEU A 470 7.73 -15.56 -26.25
C LEU A 470 7.70 -14.10 -25.77
N TYR A 471 8.03 -13.16 -26.65
CA TYR A 471 8.14 -11.75 -26.33
C TYR A 471 7.30 -10.85 -27.24
N ASN A 472 6.59 -9.89 -26.65
CA ASN A 472 5.88 -8.81 -27.33
C ASN A 472 6.18 -7.49 -26.60
N ALA A 473 6.47 -6.42 -27.34
CA ALA A 473 6.87 -5.13 -26.77
C ALA A 473 5.80 -4.50 -25.85
N ASP A 474 4.52 -4.72 -26.17
CA ASP A 474 3.38 -4.23 -25.38
C ASP A 474 3.03 -5.16 -24.20
N LYS A 475 3.78 -6.26 -24.02
CA LYS A 475 3.52 -7.32 -23.02
C LYS A 475 2.10 -7.91 -23.13
N LYS A 476 1.56 -7.93 -24.35
CA LYS A 476 0.24 -8.54 -24.62
C LYS A 476 0.36 -10.06 -24.61
N GLU A 477 -0.72 -10.71 -24.17
CA GLU A 477 -0.85 -12.16 -24.26
C GLU A 477 -1.28 -12.56 -25.68
N LEU A 478 -0.64 -13.62 -26.20
CA LEU A 478 -0.95 -14.13 -27.52
C LEU A 478 -2.33 -14.81 -27.52
N ASN A 479 -3.21 -14.34 -28.39
CA ASN A 479 -4.52 -14.92 -28.62
C ASN A 479 -4.92 -14.85 -30.10
N THR A 480 -6.06 -15.44 -30.45
CA THR A 480 -6.54 -15.48 -31.84
C THR A 480 -6.75 -14.10 -32.46
N ASP A 481 -6.91 -13.01 -31.69
CA ASP A 481 -7.03 -11.63 -32.17
C ASP A 481 -5.74 -10.82 -32.19
N SER A 482 -4.63 -11.44 -31.81
CA SER A 482 -3.31 -10.83 -31.89
C SER A 482 -2.81 -10.71 -33.32
N ASP A 483 -1.92 -9.74 -33.56
CA ASP A 483 -1.03 -9.74 -34.72
C ASP A 483 0.24 -10.50 -34.36
N PHE A 484 0.39 -11.70 -34.90
CA PHE A 484 1.45 -12.65 -34.53
C PHE A 484 2.82 -12.12 -34.93
N SER A 485 2.91 -11.26 -35.95
CA SER A 485 4.18 -10.67 -36.42
C SER A 485 4.87 -9.81 -35.36
N THR A 486 4.14 -9.37 -34.34
CA THR A 486 4.65 -8.59 -33.21
C THR A 486 5.21 -9.45 -32.07
N TYR A 487 5.10 -10.78 -32.16
CA TYR A 487 5.57 -11.73 -31.16
C TYR A 487 6.84 -12.43 -31.64
N TYR A 488 7.86 -12.46 -30.79
CA TYR A 488 9.16 -13.05 -31.07
C TYR A 488 9.43 -14.22 -30.15
N LEU A 489 9.77 -15.38 -30.71
CA LEU A 489 10.32 -16.49 -29.95
C LEU A 489 11.81 -16.23 -29.70
N LEU A 490 12.16 -15.92 -28.45
CA LEU A 490 13.52 -15.56 -28.04
C LEU A 490 14.36 -16.81 -27.75
N PHE A 491 15.63 -16.80 -28.15
CA PHE A 491 16.57 -17.88 -27.86
C PHE A 491 18.02 -17.41 -27.86
N ASP A 492 18.89 -18.19 -27.23
CA ASP A 492 20.34 -18.17 -27.44
C ASP A 492 20.77 -19.41 -28.26
N ALA A 493 21.82 -19.26 -29.05
CA ALA A 493 22.36 -20.31 -29.91
C ALA A 493 23.85 -20.53 -29.61
N TYR A 494 24.26 -21.78 -29.48
CA TYR A 494 25.63 -22.16 -29.13
C TYR A 494 26.18 -23.24 -30.07
N ASP A 495 27.49 -23.19 -30.30
CA ASP A 495 28.20 -24.24 -31.00
C ASP A 495 28.55 -25.45 -30.11
N GLN A 496 29.16 -26.49 -30.69
CA GLN A 496 29.52 -27.72 -29.98
C GLN A 496 30.58 -27.54 -28.87
N TYR A 497 31.16 -26.34 -28.77
CA TYR A 497 32.17 -25.99 -27.78
C TYR A 497 31.60 -25.03 -26.72
N GLY A 498 30.30 -24.73 -26.78
CA GLY A 498 29.62 -23.86 -25.82
C GLY A 498 29.73 -22.36 -26.11
N ASN A 499 30.26 -21.96 -27.27
CA ASN A 499 30.38 -20.55 -27.64
C ASN A 499 29.07 -20.04 -28.25
N LYS A 500 28.65 -18.81 -27.89
CA LYS A 500 27.49 -18.16 -28.52
C LYS A 500 27.74 -17.88 -30.00
N MET A 501 26.70 -18.10 -30.80
CA MET A 501 26.74 -17.86 -32.24
C MET A 501 26.02 -16.56 -32.64
N SER A 502 26.42 -15.99 -33.78
CA SER A 502 25.76 -14.82 -34.37
C SER A 502 24.39 -15.14 -34.99
N LYS A 503 23.63 -14.09 -35.31
CA LYS A 503 22.36 -14.18 -36.06
C LYS A 503 22.47 -15.00 -37.34
N THR A 504 23.50 -14.76 -38.15
CA THR A 504 23.69 -15.43 -39.45
C THR A 504 24.01 -16.92 -39.26
N GLU A 505 24.91 -17.25 -38.33
CA GLU A 505 25.27 -18.63 -38.02
C GLU A 505 24.09 -19.41 -37.43
N ALA A 506 23.31 -18.78 -36.54
CA ALA A 506 22.13 -19.39 -35.96
C ALA A 506 21.06 -19.67 -37.03
N ARG A 507 20.82 -18.72 -37.95
CA ARG A 507 19.92 -18.90 -39.09
C ARG A 507 20.36 -20.05 -39.98
N ASP A 508 21.63 -20.06 -40.39
CA ASP A 508 22.15 -21.02 -41.37
C ASP A 508 22.42 -22.39 -40.75
N GLY A 509 22.51 -22.49 -39.42
CA GLY A 509 22.67 -23.72 -38.65
C GLY A 509 21.36 -24.35 -38.18
N MET A 510 20.21 -23.70 -38.39
CA MET A 510 18.91 -24.11 -37.83
C MET A 510 17.84 -24.30 -38.91
N ILE A 511 16.97 -25.29 -38.70
CA ILE A 511 15.65 -25.38 -39.32
C ILE A 511 14.64 -25.33 -38.18
N ILE A 512 13.57 -24.54 -38.31
CA ILE A 512 12.50 -24.51 -37.31
C ILE A 512 11.17 -24.80 -37.99
N THR A 513 10.35 -25.64 -37.34
CA THR A 513 9.06 -26.09 -37.86
C THR A 513 7.98 -25.82 -36.83
N SER A 514 6.78 -25.49 -37.29
CA SER A 514 5.57 -25.44 -36.46
C SER A 514 4.86 -26.78 -36.52
N SER A 515 4.46 -27.33 -35.37
CA SER A 515 3.62 -28.53 -35.32
C SER A 515 2.22 -28.31 -35.91
N ASN A 516 1.74 -27.06 -35.95
CA ASN A 516 0.47 -26.69 -36.55
C ASN A 516 0.47 -25.24 -37.07
N PRO A 517 0.84 -25.00 -38.35
CA PRO A 517 0.94 -23.66 -38.93
C PRO A 517 -0.42 -22.97 -39.15
N THR A 518 -1.56 -23.66 -38.92
CA THR A 518 -2.89 -23.03 -38.97
C THR A 518 -3.26 -22.30 -37.67
N ILE A 519 -2.57 -22.59 -36.57
CA ILE A 519 -2.71 -21.88 -35.28
C ILE A 519 -1.65 -20.79 -35.18
N ALA A 520 -0.38 -21.16 -35.32
CA ALA A 520 0.75 -20.23 -35.31
C ALA A 520 1.86 -20.77 -36.22
N ASP A 521 2.37 -19.94 -37.11
CA ASP A 521 3.51 -20.28 -37.97
C ASP A 521 4.72 -19.42 -37.60
N ILE A 522 5.87 -19.70 -38.20
CA ILE A 522 7.13 -19.03 -37.93
C ILE A 522 7.60 -18.25 -39.16
N SER A 523 8.20 -17.08 -38.96
CA SER A 523 8.77 -16.30 -40.06
C SER A 523 10.01 -17.01 -40.62
N VAL A 524 10.06 -17.19 -41.95
CA VAL A 524 11.18 -17.80 -42.67
C VAL A 524 11.66 -16.87 -43.80
N VAL A 525 12.91 -17.07 -44.23
CA VAL A 525 13.59 -16.37 -45.32
C VAL A 525 14.28 -17.40 -46.20
N ALA A 526 14.18 -17.21 -47.52
CA ALA A 526 14.89 -18.02 -48.49
C ALA A 526 16.41 -17.77 -48.41
N THR A 527 17.20 -18.83 -48.32
CA THR A 527 18.66 -18.79 -48.34
C THR A 527 19.22 -19.73 -49.41
N THR A 528 20.52 -19.69 -49.65
CA THR A 528 21.24 -20.65 -50.51
C THR A 528 21.11 -22.11 -50.01
N TYR A 529 20.70 -22.31 -48.76
CA TYR A 529 20.52 -23.61 -48.12
C TYR A 529 19.03 -23.96 -47.89
N GLY A 530 18.11 -23.35 -48.65
CA GLY A 530 16.66 -23.49 -48.49
C GLY A 530 16.04 -22.46 -47.53
N ASP A 531 14.77 -22.65 -47.19
CA ASP A 531 14.06 -21.78 -46.25
C ASP A 531 14.60 -21.94 -44.82
N ARG A 532 15.02 -20.82 -44.22
CA ARG A 532 15.58 -20.75 -42.87
C ARG A 532 14.78 -19.79 -42.00
N PRO A 533 14.78 -19.95 -40.66
CA PRO A 533 14.13 -18.99 -39.77
C PRO A 533 14.60 -17.56 -40.00
N ASN A 534 13.68 -16.60 -39.97
CA ASN A 534 14.02 -15.18 -40.05
C ASN A 534 14.56 -14.66 -38.71
N VAL A 535 15.79 -15.05 -38.39
CA VAL A 535 16.44 -14.68 -37.13
C VAL A 535 16.75 -13.18 -37.15
N VAL A 536 16.31 -12.47 -36.12
CA VAL A 536 16.66 -11.09 -35.81
C VAL A 536 17.46 -11.03 -34.51
N ASP A 537 18.32 -10.03 -34.41
CA ASP A 537 19.12 -9.72 -33.23
C ASP A 537 18.57 -8.49 -32.51
N LYS A 538 19.06 -8.24 -31.29
CA LYS A 538 18.65 -7.11 -30.45
C LYS A 538 17.14 -7.08 -30.18
N VAL A 539 16.55 -8.24 -29.92
CA VAL A 539 15.14 -8.37 -29.51
C VAL A 539 15.03 -8.80 -28.06
N GLY A 540 13.85 -8.62 -27.48
CA GLY A 540 13.59 -8.86 -26.06
C GLY A 540 13.71 -7.60 -25.20
N PRO A 541 13.38 -7.70 -23.90
CA PRO A 541 13.24 -6.53 -23.01
C PRO A 541 14.55 -5.75 -22.79
N ASN A 542 15.71 -6.40 -22.99
CA ASN A 542 17.03 -5.80 -22.84
C ASN A 542 17.77 -5.62 -24.19
N PHE A 543 17.13 -5.91 -25.32
CA PHE A 543 17.75 -5.88 -26.66
C PHE A 543 19.02 -6.75 -26.76
N ASP A 544 19.06 -7.88 -26.05
CA ASP A 544 20.25 -8.73 -25.87
C ASP A 544 20.09 -10.16 -26.43
N SER A 545 18.92 -10.49 -27.00
CA SER A 545 18.59 -11.84 -27.42
C SER A 545 18.41 -11.94 -28.94
N LEU A 546 18.64 -13.14 -29.49
CA LEU A 546 18.15 -13.49 -30.82
C LEU A 546 16.66 -13.82 -30.71
N GLY A 547 15.93 -13.64 -31.80
CA GLY A 547 14.56 -14.11 -31.88
C GLY A 547 14.09 -14.32 -33.31
N VAL A 548 13.00 -15.06 -33.45
CA VAL A 548 12.29 -15.23 -34.73
C VAL A 548 10.85 -14.81 -34.52
N ALA A 549 10.37 -13.89 -35.36
CA ALA A 549 8.99 -13.45 -35.32
C ALA A 549 8.05 -14.61 -35.67
N LEU A 550 6.91 -14.70 -34.98
CA LEU A 550 5.81 -15.54 -35.42
C LEU A 550 5.22 -14.96 -36.70
N LYS A 551 4.55 -15.80 -37.47
CA LYS A 551 3.84 -15.45 -38.69
C LYS A 551 2.35 -15.68 -38.47
N ASN A 552 1.54 -14.73 -38.96
CA ASN A 552 0.09 -14.89 -38.95
C ASN A 552 -0.31 -16.18 -39.69
N PRO A 553 -1.27 -16.96 -39.18
CA PRO A 553 -1.70 -18.20 -39.80
C PRO A 553 -2.20 -17.97 -41.23
N ALA A 554 -1.95 -18.92 -42.13
CA ALA A 554 -2.14 -18.75 -43.58
C ALA A 554 -3.58 -18.44 -44.01
N ASN A 555 -4.59 -18.64 -43.15
CA ASN A 555 -5.98 -18.30 -43.40
C ASN A 555 -6.48 -17.26 -42.39
N ASN A 556 -6.51 -15.98 -42.80
CA ASN A 556 -6.98 -14.87 -41.95
C ASN A 556 -8.48 -14.93 -41.59
N GLN A 557 -9.27 -15.86 -42.17
CA GLN A 557 -10.70 -15.97 -41.88
C GLN A 557 -11.04 -16.96 -40.76
N LEU A 558 -10.16 -17.93 -40.48
CA LEU A 558 -10.36 -18.93 -39.44
C LEU A 558 -9.16 -18.94 -38.50
N LYS A 559 -9.35 -18.33 -37.32
CA LYS A 559 -8.34 -18.25 -36.27
C LYS A 559 -8.60 -19.35 -35.26
N PHE A 560 -7.65 -20.25 -35.07
CA PHE A 560 -7.74 -21.38 -34.15
C PHE A 560 -6.90 -21.11 -32.91
N ASP A 561 -7.45 -21.44 -31.74
CA ASP A 561 -6.73 -21.50 -30.48
C ASP A 561 -6.11 -22.89 -30.25
N GLY A 562 -5.13 -22.95 -29.36
CA GLY A 562 -4.48 -24.19 -28.93
C GLY A 562 -2.97 -24.09 -28.86
N LYS A 563 -2.37 -25.20 -28.44
CA LYS A 563 -0.93 -25.35 -28.25
C LYS A 563 -0.21 -25.68 -29.56
N VAL A 564 0.85 -24.94 -29.86
CA VAL A 564 1.75 -25.17 -30.99
C VAL A 564 3.16 -25.43 -30.46
N THR A 565 3.80 -26.50 -30.91
CA THR A 565 5.19 -26.78 -30.60
C THR A 565 6.06 -26.31 -31.76
N PHE A 566 6.96 -25.37 -31.49
CA PHE A 566 8.02 -25.00 -32.41
C PHE A 566 9.22 -25.90 -32.17
N ARG A 567 9.61 -26.65 -33.19
CA ARG A 567 10.72 -27.59 -33.13
C ARG A 567 11.88 -27.10 -33.99
N ALA A 568 12.95 -26.71 -33.32
CA ALA A 568 14.21 -26.31 -33.93
C ALA A 568 15.15 -27.51 -34.03
N ILE A 569 15.73 -27.70 -35.21
CA ILE A 569 16.66 -28.78 -35.54
C ILE A 569 17.97 -28.15 -35.99
N THR A 570 19.06 -28.51 -35.33
CA THR A 570 20.40 -28.06 -35.70
C THR A 570 20.88 -28.87 -36.91
N THR A 571 21.25 -28.22 -38.01
CA THR A 571 21.59 -28.90 -39.27
C THR A 571 22.95 -29.61 -39.25
N GLY A 572 23.86 -29.21 -38.34
CA GLY A 572 25.18 -29.83 -38.20
C GLY A 572 25.17 -31.09 -37.33
N THR A 573 24.50 -31.04 -36.18
CA THR A 573 24.56 -32.11 -35.16
C THR A 573 23.28 -32.94 -35.08
N GLY A 574 22.20 -32.52 -35.77
CA GLY A 574 20.91 -33.22 -35.77
C GLY A 574 20.11 -33.12 -34.46
N LYS A 575 20.62 -32.39 -33.45
CA LYS A 575 19.94 -32.17 -32.17
C LYS A 575 18.67 -31.36 -32.35
N GLN A 576 17.71 -31.60 -31.47
CA GLN A 576 16.37 -31.02 -31.56
C GLN A 576 15.99 -30.35 -30.24
N TYR A 577 15.39 -29.18 -30.37
CA TYR A 577 14.94 -28.35 -29.26
C TYR A 577 13.51 -27.91 -29.55
N SER A 578 12.63 -28.01 -28.57
CA SER A 578 11.22 -27.68 -28.74
C SER A 578 10.80 -26.59 -27.76
N TYR A 579 9.90 -25.71 -28.20
CA TYR A 579 9.25 -24.73 -27.35
C TYR A 579 7.76 -24.67 -27.66
N ASP A 580 6.94 -24.75 -26.63
CA ASP A 580 5.50 -24.70 -26.77
C ASP A 580 4.98 -23.27 -26.62
N VAL A 581 4.14 -22.85 -27.55
CA VAL A 581 3.39 -21.61 -27.51
C VAL A 581 1.91 -21.96 -27.41
N ASP A 582 1.23 -21.39 -26.42
CA ASP A 582 -0.21 -21.54 -26.25
C ASP A 582 -0.91 -20.30 -26.83
N VAL A 583 -1.70 -20.48 -27.89
CA VAL A 583 -2.51 -19.42 -28.48
C VAL A 583 -3.89 -19.51 -27.85
N LYS A 584 -4.24 -18.53 -27.02
CA LYS A 584 -5.56 -18.52 -26.38
C LYS A 584 -6.65 -18.08 -27.36
N LYS A 585 -7.87 -18.53 -27.10
CA LYS A 585 -9.05 -17.97 -27.77
C LYS A 585 -9.26 -16.53 -27.34
N ALA A 586 -9.45 -15.62 -28.28
CA ALA A 586 -9.78 -14.24 -27.98
C ALA A 586 -11.08 -14.14 -27.17
N SER A 587 -11.04 -13.37 -26.09
CA SER A 587 -12.21 -13.08 -25.25
C SER A 587 -13.31 -12.46 -26.11
N THR A 588 -14.45 -13.12 -26.20
CA THR A 588 -15.62 -12.66 -26.96
C THR A 588 -16.78 -12.47 -26.00
N VAL A 589 -17.44 -11.31 -26.06
CA VAL A 589 -18.63 -11.06 -25.24
C VAL A 589 -19.70 -12.10 -25.52
N THR A 590 -20.14 -12.82 -24.48
CA THR A 590 -21.21 -13.82 -24.56
C THR A 590 -22.45 -13.41 -23.76
N LYS A 591 -22.27 -12.58 -22.73
CA LYS A 591 -23.36 -12.06 -21.90
C LYS A 591 -23.23 -10.55 -21.80
N PHE A 592 -24.33 -9.84 -22.04
CA PHE A 592 -24.41 -8.40 -21.85
C PHE A 592 -25.72 -8.07 -21.14
N THR A 593 -25.63 -7.66 -19.87
CA THR A 593 -26.78 -7.40 -19.01
C THR A 593 -26.90 -5.91 -18.74
N LEU A 594 -27.99 -5.32 -19.19
CA LEU A 594 -28.35 -3.94 -18.88
C LEU A 594 -28.84 -3.84 -17.44
N GLN A 595 -28.56 -2.71 -16.79
CA GLN A 595 -29.07 -2.36 -15.47
C GLN A 595 -29.90 -1.08 -15.55
N ASN A 596 -30.69 -0.82 -14.50
CA ASN A 596 -31.44 0.42 -14.40
C ASN A 596 -30.47 1.62 -14.29
N PRO A 597 -30.84 2.79 -14.85
CA PRO A 597 -30.13 4.04 -14.56
C PRO A 597 -30.07 4.27 -13.04
N GLU A 598 -28.94 4.76 -12.55
CA GLU A 598 -28.75 5.00 -11.11
C GLU A 598 -29.69 6.08 -10.56
N ASN A 599 -30.05 7.05 -11.40
CA ASN A 599 -30.91 8.17 -11.05
C ASN A 599 -32.15 8.21 -11.94
N THR A 600 -33.21 8.82 -11.42
CA THR A 600 -34.41 9.16 -12.20
C THR A 600 -34.00 9.98 -13.44
N VAL A 601 -34.43 9.53 -14.62
CA VAL A 601 -34.13 10.18 -15.90
C VAL A 601 -35.22 11.21 -16.19
N ALA A 602 -34.86 12.49 -16.32
CA ALA A 602 -35.80 13.52 -16.74
C ALA A 602 -35.82 13.69 -18.27
N SER A 603 -36.93 14.21 -18.80
CA SER A 603 -37.09 14.53 -20.22
C SER A 603 -35.94 15.42 -20.72
N GLY A 604 -35.34 15.05 -21.85
CA GLY A 604 -34.21 15.76 -22.46
C GLY A 604 -32.86 15.54 -21.77
N GLU A 605 -32.79 14.76 -20.68
CA GLU A 605 -31.55 14.47 -19.95
C GLU A 605 -30.75 13.36 -20.64
N THR A 606 -29.42 13.48 -20.65
CA THR A 606 -28.52 12.40 -21.04
C THR A 606 -27.96 11.73 -19.79
N VAL A 607 -28.10 10.41 -19.71
CA VAL A 607 -27.64 9.59 -18.58
C VAL A 607 -26.80 8.40 -19.05
N LYS A 608 -25.90 7.93 -18.20
CA LYS A 608 -25.16 6.68 -18.42
C LYS A 608 -26.03 5.49 -18.01
N ILE A 609 -26.08 4.47 -18.86
CA ILE A 609 -26.79 3.21 -18.60
C ILE A 609 -25.77 2.19 -18.10
N PRO A 610 -25.83 1.75 -16.84
CA PRO A 610 -24.93 0.74 -16.34
C PRO A 610 -25.20 -0.61 -17.01
N PHE A 611 -24.14 -1.40 -17.19
CA PHE A 611 -24.22 -2.74 -17.75
C PHE A 611 -23.13 -3.61 -17.14
N ALA A 612 -23.31 -4.92 -17.25
CA ALA A 612 -22.27 -5.91 -16.98
C ALA A 612 -22.10 -6.78 -18.24
N ALA A 613 -20.88 -6.85 -18.74
CA ALA A 613 -20.55 -7.68 -19.90
C ALA A 613 -19.52 -8.73 -19.53
N TYR A 614 -19.74 -9.97 -19.96
CA TYR A 614 -18.88 -11.10 -19.64
C TYR A 614 -18.51 -11.88 -20.90
N ASP A 615 -17.29 -12.42 -20.89
CA ASP A 615 -16.80 -13.29 -21.93
C ASP A 615 -17.28 -14.74 -21.77
N GLN A 616 -16.79 -15.65 -22.62
CA GLN A 616 -17.15 -17.07 -22.56
C GLN A 616 -16.65 -17.80 -21.30
N GLU A 617 -15.72 -17.23 -20.54
CA GLU A 617 -15.14 -17.79 -19.32
C GLU A 617 -15.74 -17.16 -18.04
N GLY A 618 -16.59 -16.14 -18.20
CA GLY A 618 -17.20 -15.40 -17.09
C GLY A 618 -16.34 -14.23 -16.59
N ASN A 619 -15.28 -13.86 -17.31
CA ASN A 619 -14.50 -12.67 -16.99
C ASN A 619 -15.22 -11.41 -17.47
N GLU A 620 -15.13 -10.33 -16.70
CA GLU A 620 -15.76 -9.07 -17.05
C GLU A 620 -15.02 -8.37 -18.20
N ILE A 621 -15.78 -7.91 -19.21
CA ILE A 621 -15.28 -7.10 -20.33
C ILE A 621 -15.77 -5.67 -20.14
N THR A 622 -14.85 -4.72 -20.00
CA THR A 622 -15.22 -3.29 -19.90
C THR A 622 -14.69 -2.41 -21.03
N SER A 623 -13.80 -2.93 -21.89
CA SER A 623 -13.13 -2.09 -22.88
C SER A 623 -14.05 -1.70 -24.04
N HIS A 624 -13.95 -0.46 -24.52
CA HIS A 624 -14.73 -0.01 -25.67
C HIS A 624 -14.46 -0.86 -26.92
N LYS A 625 -13.19 -1.18 -27.21
CA LYS A 625 -12.81 -1.99 -28.39
C LYS A 625 -13.45 -3.39 -28.38
N ALA A 626 -13.57 -4.02 -27.22
CA ALA A 626 -14.11 -5.39 -27.12
C ALA A 626 -15.64 -5.45 -27.23
N LEU A 627 -16.33 -4.34 -26.95
CA LEU A 627 -17.80 -4.28 -26.90
C LEU A 627 -18.40 -3.53 -28.09
N ASN A 628 -17.69 -2.53 -28.62
CA ASN A 628 -18.10 -1.79 -29.80
C ASN A 628 -18.32 -2.75 -30.97
N ASP A 629 -19.43 -2.57 -31.69
CA ASP A 629 -19.88 -3.43 -32.78
C ASP A 629 -20.22 -4.88 -32.41
N LYS A 630 -19.99 -5.35 -31.17
CA LYS A 630 -20.33 -6.72 -30.72
C LYS A 630 -21.69 -6.82 -30.05
N VAL A 631 -22.21 -5.69 -29.58
CA VAL A 631 -23.53 -5.57 -28.93
C VAL A 631 -24.36 -4.55 -29.69
N THR A 632 -25.62 -4.88 -29.93
CA THR A 632 -26.63 -3.94 -30.45
C THR A 632 -27.59 -3.62 -29.32
N VAL A 633 -27.71 -2.35 -28.96
CA VAL A 633 -28.69 -1.78 -28.04
C VAL A 633 -29.70 -0.97 -28.85
N SER A 634 -30.97 -1.30 -28.71
CA SER A 634 -32.10 -0.53 -29.25
C SER A 634 -32.92 0.07 -28.12
N VAL A 635 -33.59 1.19 -28.41
CA VAL A 635 -34.42 1.91 -27.46
C VAL A 635 -35.77 2.27 -28.09
N THR A 636 -36.85 2.20 -27.31
CA THR A 636 -38.19 2.53 -27.79
C THR A 636 -38.42 4.02 -28.03
N GLN A 637 -37.80 4.90 -27.22
CA GLN A 637 -37.88 6.36 -27.35
C GLN A 637 -36.62 7.05 -26.84
N GLY A 638 -36.18 8.13 -27.51
CA GLY A 638 -34.88 8.78 -27.26
C GLY A 638 -33.78 8.19 -28.13
N THR A 639 -32.53 8.46 -27.79
CA THR A 639 -31.36 7.96 -28.53
C THR A 639 -30.36 7.28 -27.62
N ILE A 640 -29.62 6.32 -28.16
CA ILE A 640 -28.53 5.62 -27.45
C ILE A 640 -27.23 5.82 -28.22
N ALA A 641 -26.17 6.20 -27.51
CA ALA A 641 -24.84 6.40 -28.05
C ALA A 641 -23.82 5.46 -27.38
N TYR A 642 -22.90 4.97 -28.21
CA TYR A 642 -21.81 4.08 -27.82
C TYR A 642 -20.58 4.95 -27.69
N LYS A 643 -20.15 5.21 -26.46
CA LYS A 643 -19.00 6.07 -26.21
C LYS A 643 -17.84 5.28 -25.64
N LYS A 644 -16.65 5.85 -25.84
CA LYS A 644 -15.43 5.45 -25.14
C LYS A 644 -15.18 6.47 -24.04
N ASP A 645 -15.16 6.03 -22.79
CA ASP A 645 -14.76 6.87 -21.68
C ASP A 645 -13.31 7.34 -21.91
N ALA A 646 -13.10 8.65 -21.95
CA ALA A 646 -11.82 9.21 -22.35
C ALA A 646 -10.71 9.00 -21.30
N ALA A 647 -11.07 8.86 -20.01
CA ALA A 647 -10.12 8.67 -18.92
C ALA A 647 -9.72 7.18 -18.76
N THR A 648 -10.68 6.27 -18.93
CA THR A 648 -10.50 4.85 -18.63
C THR A 648 -10.45 3.94 -19.86
N GLY A 649 -10.82 4.45 -21.04
CA GLY A 649 -10.94 3.66 -22.28
C GLY A 649 -12.09 2.66 -22.28
N LYS A 650 -12.95 2.70 -21.26
CA LYS A 650 -14.08 1.79 -21.09
C LYS A 650 -15.24 2.11 -22.03
N PHE A 651 -16.05 1.10 -22.31
CA PHE A 651 -17.29 1.23 -23.06
C PHE A 651 -18.35 1.92 -22.19
N VAL A 652 -19.03 2.92 -22.74
CA VAL A 652 -20.11 3.66 -22.06
C VAL A 652 -21.33 3.66 -22.95
N LEU A 653 -22.48 3.33 -22.37
CA LEU A 653 -23.78 3.52 -23.00
C LEU A 653 -24.40 4.81 -22.47
N GLU A 654 -24.59 5.79 -23.34
CA GLU A 654 -25.29 7.03 -23.00
C GLU A 654 -26.67 7.05 -23.64
N TYR A 655 -27.68 7.20 -22.81
CA TYR A 655 -29.06 7.36 -23.22
C TYR A 655 -29.46 8.82 -23.11
N THR A 656 -29.91 9.42 -24.21
CA THR A 656 -30.53 10.75 -24.22
C THR A 656 -32.04 10.59 -24.27
N ALA A 657 -32.70 11.04 -23.22
CA ALA A 657 -34.15 10.99 -23.10
C ALA A 657 -34.82 11.93 -24.12
N PRO A 658 -35.97 11.54 -24.70
CA PRO A 658 -36.75 12.43 -25.54
C PRO A 658 -37.28 13.62 -24.71
N THR A 659 -37.62 14.71 -25.39
CA THR A 659 -38.34 15.82 -24.76
C THR A 659 -39.82 15.47 -24.64
N THR A 660 -40.33 15.32 -23.42
CA THR A 660 -41.71 14.93 -23.15
C THR A 660 -42.35 15.81 -22.07
N THR A 661 -43.66 16.01 -22.18
CA THR A 661 -44.47 16.76 -21.20
C THR A 661 -45.13 15.86 -20.15
N ALA A 662 -45.06 14.53 -20.31
CA ALA A 662 -45.61 13.53 -19.41
C ALA A 662 -44.61 12.39 -19.16
N ASP A 663 -44.80 11.69 -18.04
CA ASP A 663 -44.02 10.51 -17.69
C ASP A 663 -44.20 9.43 -18.76
N THR A 664 -43.08 8.93 -19.28
CA THR A 664 -43.04 8.04 -20.44
C THR A 664 -42.20 6.81 -20.13
N LYS A 665 -42.71 5.62 -20.42
CA LYS A 665 -41.96 4.37 -20.23
C LYS A 665 -41.03 4.11 -21.41
N VAL A 666 -39.78 3.79 -21.08
CA VAL A 666 -38.73 3.49 -22.06
C VAL A 666 -38.19 2.08 -21.80
N ALA A 667 -38.03 1.32 -22.87
CA ALA A 667 -37.40 0.00 -22.84
C ALA A 667 -36.11 0.05 -23.65
N LEU A 668 -35.00 -0.37 -23.03
CA LEU A 668 -33.72 -0.61 -23.71
C LEU A 668 -33.53 -2.12 -23.85
N THR A 669 -33.22 -2.57 -25.05
CA THR A 669 -32.95 -3.98 -25.33
C THR A 669 -31.57 -4.12 -25.94
N SER A 670 -30.68 -4.86 -25.29
CA SER A 670 -29.38 -5.24 -25.84
C SER A 670 -29.43 -6.65 -26.43
N ILE A 671 -28.68 -6.88 -27.50
CA ILE A 671 -28.46 -8.18 -28.14
C ILE A 671 -26.97 -8.33 -28.44
N VAL A 672 -26.36 -9.39 -27.92
CA VAL A 672 -24.99 -9.80 -28.27
C VAL A 672 -25.02 -10.47 -29.65
N LYS A 673 -24.31 -9.89 -30.63
CA LYS A 673 -24.38 -10.36 -32.03
C LYS A 673 -23.87 -11.79 -32.22
N ALA A 674 -22.90 -12.21 -31.41
CA ALA A 674 -22.24 -13.50 -31.56
C ALA A 674 -23.14 -14.70 -31.23
N ASN A 675 -24.06 -14.57 -30.28
CA ASN A 675 -24.86 -15.69 -29.76
C ASN A 675 -26.34 -15.35 -29.52
N GLY A 676 -26.77 -14.12 -29.80
CA GLY A 676 -28.15 -13.68 -29.60
C GLY A 676 -28.55 -13.46 -28.14
N ASN A 677 -27.61 -13.51 -27.18
CA ASN A 677 -27.92 -13.22 -25.78
C ASN A 677 -28.53 -11.82 -25.66
N SER A 678 -29.72 -11.72 -25.08
CA SER A 678 -30.43 -10.47 -24.93
C SER A 678 -30.66 -10.10 -23.47
N SER A 679 -30.72 -8.79 -23.22
CA SER A 679 -31.09 -8.21 -21.93
C SER A 679 -32.01 -7.04 -22.18
N GLN A 680 -33.00 -6.85 -21.31
CA GLN A 680 -33.92 -5.72 -21.40
C GLN A 680 -34.05 -5.04 -20.05
N VAL A 681 -34.09 -3.71 -20.06
CA VAL A 681 -34.42 -2.89 -18.90
C VAL A 681 -35.56 -1.95 -19.24
N LEU A 682 -36.48 -1.77 -18.30
CA LEU A 682 -37.57 -0.80 -18.38
C LEU A 682 -37.37 0.25 -17.30
N PHE A 683 -37.47 1.53 -17.66
CA PHE A 683 -37.47 2.64 -16.72
C PHE A 683 -38.37 3.77 -17.20
N ASP A 684 -38.75 4.65 -16.25
CA ASP A 684 -39.57 5.81 -16.53
C ASP A 684 -38.68 7.02 -16.86
N VAL A 685 -38.93 7.67 -17.99
CA VAL A 685 -38.50 9.04 -18.25
C VAL A 685 -39.56 9.97 -17.69
N ARG A 686 -39.20 10.75 -16.68
CA ARG A 686 -40.10 11.71 -16.03
C ARG A 686 -40.13 13.03 -16.80
N LYS A 687 -41.16 13.86 -16.58
CA LYS A 687 -41.25 15.23 -17.13
C LYS A 687 -39.97 16.07 -16.90
N SER A 688 -39.78 17.13 -17.68
CA SER A 688 -38.57 17.98 -17.58
C SER A 688 -38.34 18.54 -16.17
N LYS A 689 -37.07 18.61 -15.75
CA LYS A 689 -36.69 19.15 -14.43
C LYS A 689 -36.89 20.67 -14.36
N TYR A 690 -37.37 21.16 -13.23
CA TYR A 690 -37.53 22.57 -12.93
C TYR A 690 -37.15 22.85 -11.46
N PRO A 691 -36.56 24.03 -11.17
CA PRO A 691 -36.32 24.48 -9.80
C PRO A 691 -37.60 24.42 -8.95
N GLN A 692 -37.56 23.70 -7.82
CA GLN A 692 -38.70 23.58 -6.93
C GLN A 692 -38.53 24.39 -5.65
N VAL A 693 -37.37 24.28 -4.98
CA VAL A 693 -37.18 24.84 -3.65
C VAL A 693 -35.77 25.35 -3.42
N VAL A 694 -35.65 26.43 -2.65
CA VAL A 694 -34.37 26.84 -2.05
C VAL A 694 -34.11 25.90 -0.88
N SER A 695 -33.06 25.09 -0.94
CA SER A 695 -32.76 24.07 0.07
C SER A 695 -31.83 24.56 1.17
N GLY A 696 -31.12 25.66 0.95
CA GLY A 696 -30.29 26.30 1.96
C GLY A 696 -29.22 27.23 1.41
N LEU A 697 -28.26 27.57 2.27
CA LEU A 697 -27.11 28.42 1.92
C LEU A 697 -25.80 27.64 2.02
N LYS A 698 -24.81 28.04 1.23
CA LYS A 698 -23.45 27.52 1.18
C LYS A 698 -22.47 28.65 1.51
N ASP A 699 -21.50 28.37 2.38
CA ASP A 699 -20.40 29.29 2.74
C ASP A 699 -20.85 30.70 3.18
N PHE A 700 -22.06 30.81 3.73
CA PHE A 700 -22.67 32.07 4.16
C PHE A 700 -22.47 32.29 5.67
N ASN A 701 -21.89 33.44 6.04
CA ASN A 701 -21.79 33.81 7.46
C ASN A 701 -23.03 34.60 7.90
N ALA A 702 -23.79 33.99 8.81
CA ALA A 702 -25.01 34.56 9.38
C ALA A 702 -24.78 35.53 10.54
N ASN A 703 -23.56 35.64 11.08
CA ASN A 703 -23.24 36.54 12.19
C ASN A 703 -22.43 37.73 11.68
N VAL A 704 -22.95 38.94 11.85
CA VAL A 704 -22.30 40.19 11.45
C VAL A 704 -22.18 41.14 12.64
N GLY A 705 -21.13 41.95 12.68
CA GLY A 705 -21.00 43.07 13.61
C GLY A 705 -21.88 44.25 13.19
N VAL A 706 -21.93 45.29 14.00
CA VAL A 706 -22.57 46.55 13.61
C VAL A 706 -21.79 47.16 12.43
N ASN A 707 -22.51 47.47 11.35
CA ASN A 707 -21.95 47.84 10.02
C ASN A 707 -21.09 46.75 9.35
N GLY A 708 -21.06 45.52 9.89
CA GLY A 708 -20.48 44.37 9.22
C GLY A 708 -21.38 43.90 8.08
N GLU A 709 -20.78 43.38 7.01
CA GLU A 709 -21.49 43.01 5.78
C GLU A 709 -21.29 41.54 5.41
N THR A 710 -22.38 40.88 5.00
CA THR A 710 -22.36 39.55 4.37
C THR A 710 -23.12 39.60 3.05
N LYS A 711 -22.83 38.70 2.10
CA LYS A 711 -23.41 38.75 0.74
C LYS A 711 -24.09 37.44 0.37
N LEU A 712 -25.28 37.56 -0.21
CA LEU A 712 -25.95 36.52 -0.95
C LEU A 712 -25.65 36.67 -2.44
N ASN A 713 -25.29 35.59 -3.10
CA ASN A 713 -25.07 35.49 -4.54
C ASN A 713 -25.39 34.07 -5.03
N ASN A 714 -25.33 33.84 -6.34
CA ASN A 714 -25.68 32.56 -6.96
C ASN A 714 -24.87 31.35 -6.45
N ASP A 715 -23.65 31.55 -5.95
CA ASP A 715 -22.80 30.48 -5.42
C ASP A 715 -23.12 30.14 -3.95
N THR A 716 -23.66 31.11 -3.21
CA THR A 716 -24.09 30.91 -1.82
C THR A 716 -25.46 30.25 -1.68
N ILE A 717 -26.22 30.10 -2.77
CA ILE A 717 -27.62 29.62 -2.73
C ILE A 717 -27.69 28.18 -3.25
N LYS A 718 -28.31 27.29 -2.46
CA LYS A 718 -28.57 25.91 -2.87
C LYS A 718 -30.01 25.74 -3.34
N ILE A 719 -30.20 25.28 -4.57
CA ILE A 719 -31.53 24.98 -5.14
C ILE A 719 -31.68 23.47 -5.27
N GLN A 720 -32.91 22.98 -5.07
CA GLN A 720 -33.30 21.62 -5.45
C GLN A 720 -34.36 21.66 -6.55
N ASP A 721 -34.26 20.73 -7.51
CA ASP A 721 -35.29 20.48 -8.51
C ASP A 721 -36.48 19.72 -7.90
N GLN A 722 -37.54 19.49 -8.69
CA GLN A 722 -38.74 18.80 -8.22
C GLN A 722 -38.55 17.32 -7.82
N TYR A 723 -37.35 16.78 -8.05
CA TYR A 723 -36.96 15.42 -7.68
C TYR A 723 -35.99 15.41 -6.49
N GLY A 724 -35.74 16.57 -5.86
CA GLY A 724 -34.84 16.72 -4.72
C GLY A 724 -33.36 16.74 -5.08
N ARG A 725 -33.00 16.87 -6.37
CA ARG A 725 -31.60 16.93 -6.83
C ARG A 725 -31.07 18.35 -6.76
N GLU A 726 -29.82 18.52 -6.34
CA GLU A 726 -29.17 19.83 -6.28
C GLU A 726 -29.04 20.46 -7.68
N MET A 727 -29.32 21.75 -7.76
CA MET A 727 -29.26 22.57 -8.97
C MET A 727 -28.56 23.90 -8.64
N SER A 728 -27.77 24.42 -9.58
CA SER A 728 -27.16 25.74 -9.40
C SER A 728 -28.18 26.86 -9.60
N MET A 729 -28.02 27.98 -8.88
CA MET A 729 -28.88 29.15 -9.11
C MET A 729 -28.73 29.71 -10.53
N ASN A 730 -27.54 29.58 -11.14
CA ASN A 730 -27.31 30.00 -12.53
C ASN A 730 -28.15 29.19 -13.55
N ASP A 731 -28.34 27.89 -13.31
CA ASP A 731 -29.21 27.05 -14.15
C ASP A 731 -30.69 27.41 -13.97
N ALA A 732 -31.09 27.72 -12.73
CA ALA A 732 -32.44 28.19 -12.43
C ALA A 732 -32.74 29.52 -13.16
N ILE A 733 -31.80 30.47 -13.16
CA ILE A 733 -31.90 31.72 -13.93
C ILE A 733 -31.99 31.45 -15.43
N GLY A 734 -31.19 30.51 -15.94
CA GLY A 734 -31.29 30.07 -17.34
C GLY A 734 -32.66 29.48 -17.70
N ALA A 735 -33.35 28.88 -16.73
CA ALA A 735 -34.71 28.35 -16.87
C ALA A 735 -35.82 29.38 -16.60
N GLY A 736 -35.49 30.66 -16.45
CA GLY A 736 -36.42 31.76 -16.24
C GLY A 736 -36.84 32.00 -14.77
N TYR A 737 -36.12 31.43 -13.80
CA TYR A 737 -36.37 31.65 -12.38
C TYR A 737 -35.49 32.77 -11.82
N THR A 738 -36.04 33.54 -10.90
CA THR A 738 -35.30 34.52 -10.08
C THR A 738 -35.48 34.18 -8.61
N LEU A 739 -34.68 34.81 -7.75
CA LEU A 739 -34.83 34.70 -6.30
C LEU A 739 -35.30 36.02 -5.73
N GLU A 740 -36.35 35.98 -4.92
CA GLU A 740 -36.83 37.12 -4.14
C GLU A 740 -36.41 36.96 -2.68
N LEU A 741 -35.88 38.02 -2.10
CA LEU A 741 -35.57 38.15 -0.68
C LEU A 741 -36.69 38.97 -0.03
N LYS A 742 -37.42 38.37 0.90
CA LYS A 742 -38.37 39.10 1.77
C LYS A 742 -37.76 39.26 3.16
N ASN A 743 -37.95 40.45 3.74
CA ASN A 743 -37.46 40.80 5.06
C ASN A 743 -38.62 41.31 5.94
N ASN A 744 -38.56 41.02 7.23
CA ASN A 744 -39.50 41.53 8.23
C ASN A 744 -38.90 42.51 9.26
N ASN A 745 -37.62 42.89 9.19
CA ASN A 745 -37.11 43.98 10.02
C ASN A 745 -35.77 44.60 9.53
N ILE A 746 -35.83 45.75 8.85
CA ILE A 746 -34.63 46.48 8.40
C ILE A 746 -33.91 47.25 9.53
N ASP A 747 -34.52 47.35 10.72
CA ASP A 747 -33.91 48.09 11.82
C ASP A 747 -32.67 47.38 12.37
N TYR A 748 -32.61 46.04 12.25
CA TYR A 748 -31.48 45.23 12.69
C TYR A 748 -30.51 44.96 11.54
N VAL A 749 -31.00 44.58 10.37
CA VAL A 749 -30.15 44.26 9.20
C VAL A 749 -30.72 44.94 7.96
N ALA A 750 -29.93 45.83 7.37
CA ALA A 750 -30.25 46.47 6.09
C ALA A 750 -29.86 45.56 4.92
N HIS A 751 -30.44 45.78 3.74
CA HIS A 751 -30.12 45.03 2.52
C HIS A 751 -29.96 45.96 1.31
N SER A 752 -29.11 45.60 0.35
CA SER A 752 -28.87 46.40 -0.87
C SER A 752 -29.90 46.18 -1.98
N GLY A 753 -30.71 45.13 -1.88
CA GLY A 753 -31.70 44.75 -2.89
C GLY A 753 -32.67 43.69 -2.38
N LEU A 754 -33.70 43.39 -3.17
CA LEU A 754 -34.78 42.45 -2.81
C LEU A 754 -34.86 41.25 -3.76
N ALA A 755 -34.01 41.16 -4.77
CA ALA A 755 -34.02 40.03 -5.68
C ALA A 755 -32.65 39.79 -6.33
N ILE A 756 -32.40 38.55 -6.71
CA ILE A 756 -31.30 38.15 -7.59
C ILE A 756 -31.92 37.65 -8.90
N THR A 757 -31.67 38.38 -9.98
CA THR A 757 -32.29 38.17 -11.29
C THR A 757 -31.29 37.86 -12.41
N ALA A 758 -29.99 37.95 -12.13
CA ALA A 758 -28.92 37.80 -13.10
C ALA A 758 -27.81 36.87 -12.57
N LYS A 759 -27.00 36.33 -13.48
CA LYS A 759 -25.94 35.35 -13.16
C LYS A 759 -24.83 35.89 -12.24
N ASP A 760 -24.65 37.20 -12.19
CA ASP A 760 -23.72 37.94 -11.34
C ASP A 760 -24.41 38.76 -10.24
N GLY A 761 -25.73 38.59 -10.09
CA GLY A 761 -26.52 39.32 -9.10
C GLY A 761 -26.11 38.97 -7.66
N SER A 762 -26.11 39.97 -6.79
CA SER A 762 -25.84 39.80 -5.36
C SER A 762 -26.66 40.76 -4.50
N ILE A 763 -26.91 40.36 -3.25
CA ILE A 763 -27.53 41.19 -2.22
C ILE A 763 -26.57 41.26 -1.03
N THR A 764 -26.16 42.47 -0.66
CA THR A 764 -25.40 42.72 0.57
C THR A 764 -26.37 42.91 1.73
N LEU A 765 -26.11 42.23 2.85
CA LEU A 765 -26.82 42.37 4.12
C LEU A 765 -25.87 43.02 5.13
N THR A 766 -26.30 44.13 5.73
CA THR A 766 -25.46 44.98 6.60
C THR A 766 -26.08 45.11 7.99
N GLY A 767 -25.33 44.75 9.04
CA GLY A 767 -25.78 44.89 10.43
C GLY A 767 -25.96 46.35 10.84
N LYS A 768 -27.02 46.68 11.59
CA LYS A 768 -27.35 48.04 12.05
C LYS A 768 -27.34 48.19 13.57
N LYS A 769 -28.04 47.29 14.28
CA LYS A 769 -28.11 47.29 15.75
C LYS A 769 -28.17 45.87 16.27
N LYS A 770 -27.68 45.64 17.50
CA LYS A 770 -27.70 44.32 18.17
C LYS A 770 -29.10 43.69 18.12
N GLY A 771 -29.17 42.43 17.71
CA GLY A 771 -30.42 41.70 17.52
C GLY A 771 -30.32 40.73 16.34
N PHE A 772 -31.43 40.40 15.70
CA PHE A 772 -31.43 39.57 14.50
C PHE A 772 -32.56 40.00 13.55
N ALA A 773 -32.40 39.66 12.27
CA ALA A 773 -33.45 39.77 11.26
C ALA A 773 -33.65 38.40 10.59
N SER A 774 -34.92 38.04 10.37
CA SER A 774 -35.31 36.83 9.63
C SER A 774 -35.60 37.21 8.18
N PHE A 775 -35.06 36.41 7.27
CA PHE A 775 -35.17 36.59 5.83
C PHE A 775 -35.72 35.33 5.17
N ASP A 776 -36.57 35.54 4.16
CA ASP A 776 -37.16 34.48 3.36
C ASP A 776 -36.66 34.58 1.92
N LEU A 777 -36.03 33.52 1.42
CA LEU A 777 -35.63 33.38 0.03
C LEU A 777 -36.67 32.56 -0.72
N THR A 778 -37.32 33.14 -1.71
CA THR A 778 -38.41 32.48 -2.47
C THR A 778 -38.06 32.43 -3.95
N LEU A 779 -38.24 31.27 -4.59
CA LEU A 779 -38.11 31.18 -6.04
C LEU A 779 -39.31 31.85 -6.72
N VAL A 780 -39.03 32.65 -7.74
CA VAL A 780 -40.03 33.34 -8.54
C VAL A 780 -39.84 32.95 -9.99
N LYS A 781 -40.94 32.66 -10.71
CA LYS A 781 -40.92 32.41 -12.16
C LYS A 781 -41.94 33.33 -12.82
N ASP A 782 -41.52 34.05 -13.85
CA ASP A 782 -42.38 34.97 -14.60
C ASP A 782 -43.14 35.97 -13.69
N GLY A 783 -42.49 36.41 -12.60
CA GLY A 783 -43.07 37.32 -11.60
C GLY A 783 -43.99 36.67 -10.56
N VAL A 784 -44.18 35.35 -10.58
CA VAL A 784 -45.03 34.60 -9.64
C VAL A 784 -44.19 33.78 -8.68
N ALA A 785 -44.35 34.01 -7.37
CA ALA A 785 -43.69 33.25 -6.30
C ALA A 785 -44.13 31.78 -6.31
N GLN A 786 -43.17 30.86 -6.27
CA GLN A 786 -43.41 29.42 -6.31
C GLN A 786 -43.81 28.92 -4.92
N SER A 787 -44.93 28.21 -4.85
CA SER A 787 -45.43 27.64 -3.59
C SER A 787 -44.45 26.64 -2.99
N ASN A 788 -44.26 26.68 -1.66
CA ASN A 788 -43.34 25.81 -0.91
C ASN A 788 -41.87 25.88 -1.36
N SER A 789 -41.47 26.98 -2.01
CA SER A 789 -40.08 27.18 -2.46
C SER A 789 -39.22 27.98 -1.48
N THR A 790 -39.82 28.47 -0.38
CA THR A 790 -39.21 29.44 0.53
C THR A 790 -38.23 28.78 1.50
N TYR A 791 -37.04 29.37 1.62
CA TYR A 791 -36.07 29.06 2.67
C TYR A 791 -35.89 30.26 3.61
N SER A 792 -36.17 30.03 4.90
CA SER A 792 -36.02 31.05 5.94
C SER A 792 -34.67 30.92 6.65
N PHE A 793 -33.99 32.04 6.86
CA PHE A 793 -32.74 32.09 7.61
C PHE A 793 -32.64 33.39 8.43
N ASN A 794 -31.82 33.34 9.49
CA ASN A 794 -31.57 34.51 10.34
C ASN A 794 -30.19 35.08 10.07
N VAL A 795 -30.08 36.41 10.13
CA VAL A 795 -28.81 37.11 10.27
C VAL A 795 -28.78 37.78 11.64
N ASN A 796 -27.77 37.45 12.44
CA ASN A 796 -27.58 37.97 13.78
C ASN A 796 -26.58 39.12 13.76
N VAL A 797 -26.97 40.24 14.37
CA VAL A 797 -26.08 41.37 14.62
C VAL A 797 -25.52 41.25 16.03
N VAL A 798 -24.22 41.03 16.11
CA VAL A 798 -23.48 40.82 17.35
C VAL A 798 -22.84 42.12 17.76
N ASP A 799 -23.06 42.54 19.01
CA ASP A 799 -22.41 43.72 19.55
C ASP A 799 -20.96 43.41 19.95
N LYS A 800 -20.10 44.42 19.95
CA LYS A 800 -18.69 44.27 20.35
C LYS A 800 -18.52 43.67 21.74
N ALA A 801 -19.45 43.94 22.66
CA ALA A 801 -19.42 43.39 24.01
C ALA A 801 -19.61 41.86 24.05
N ASP A 802 -20.21 41.26 23.02
CA ASP A 802 -20.45 39.82 22.94
C ASP A 802 -19.35 39.05 22.17
N ILE A 803 -18.30 39.75 21.74
CA ILE A 803 -17.14 39.16 21.04
C ILE A 803 -16.05 38.88 22.07
N SER A 804 -15.61 37.62 22.14
CA SER A 804 -14.59 37.19 23.11
C SER A 804 -13.17 37.19 22.55
N ASP A 805 -13.01 37.00 21.23
CA ASP A 805 -11.70 36.98 20.58
C ASP A 805 -11.78 37.51 19.14
N TYR A 806 -10.64 37.68 18.48
CA TYR A 806 -10.54 38.23 17.13
C TYR A 806 -9.59 37.42 16.26
N VAL A 807 -10.00 37.17 15.02
CA VAL A 807 -9.26 36.36 14.05
C VAL A 807 -9.11 37.12 12.75
N VAL A 808 -7.88 37.20 12.25
CA VAL A 808 -7.58 37.63 10.87
C VAL A 808 -7.24 36.37 10.08
N GLU A 809 -7.80 36.19 8.89
CA GLU A 809 -7.37 35.09 8.01
C GLU A 809 -5.94 35.30 7.50
N ASP A 810 -5.29 34.21 7.08
CA ASP A 810 -3.95 34.30 6.53
C ASP A 810 -3.95 35.09 5.22
N ILE A 811 -2.90 35.90 5.05
CA ILE A 811 -2.75 36.80 3.92
C ILE A 811 -1.93 36.07 2.85
N ALA A 812 -2.53 35.83 1.68
CA ALA A 812 -1.81 35.26 0.55
C ALA A 812 -0.67 36.19 0.11
N THR A 813 0.34 35.64 -0.57
CA THR A 813 1.43 36.43 -1.14
C THR A 813 0.87 37.49 -2.09
N ILE A 814 1.31 38.73 -1.92
CA ILE A 814 0.85 39.89 -2.69
C ILE A 814 1.86 40.19 -3.80
N ALA A 815 1.38 40.34 -5.03
CA ALA A 815 2.20 40.81 -6.14
C ALA A 815 2.39 42.32 -6.04
N ASP A 816 3.63 42.81 -6.24
CA ASP A 816 3.86 44.24 -6.42
C ASP A 816 3.21 44.73 -7.72
N GLN A 817 2.50 45.86 -7.65
CA GLN A 817 1.75 46.41 -8.78
C GLN A 817 2.65 46.86 -9.95
N SER A 818 3.97 46.97 -9.76
CA SER A 818 4.92 47.25 -10.84
C SER A 818 5.13 46.07 -11.79
N VAL A 819 4.80 44.84 -11.38
CA VAL A 819 4.96 43.62 -12.19
C VAL A 819 3.65 43.04 -12.70
N VAL A 820 2.54 43.72 -12.43
CA VAL A 820 1.18 43.36 -12.85
C VAL A 820 0.74 44.27 -14.00
N ASP A 821 0.11 43.69 -15.02
CA ASP A 821 -0.48 44.44 -16.14
C ASP A 821 -1.50 45.47 -15.62
N ALA A 822 -1.45 46.69 -16.17
CA ALA A 822 -2.30 47.82 -15.76
C ALA A 822 -3.81 47.46 -15.76
N THR A 823 -4.24 46.60 -16.68
CA THR A 823 -5.64 46.16 -16.85
C THR A 823 -6.13 45.31 -15.69
N TYR A 824 -5.23 44.61 -14.98
CA TYR A 824 -5.58 43.61 -13.97
C TYR A 824 -5.16 43.97 -12.55
N LYS A 825 -4.56 45.15 -12.33
CA LYS A 825 -4.09 45.61 -11.02
C LYS A 825 -5.10 45.42 -9.89
N ASP A 826 -6.37 45.70 -10.15
CA ASP A 826 -7.46 45.56 -9.18
C ASP A 826 -7.72 44.12 -8.72
N LYS A 827 -7.36 43.13 -9.55
CA LYS A 827 -7.50 41.70 -9.24
C LYS A 827 -6.41 41.17 -8.30
N TYR A 828 -5.28 41.86 -8.20
CA TYR A 828 -4.14 41.49 -7.35
C TYR A 828 -4.14 42.23 -5.99
N GLN A 829 -5.13 43.09 -5.76
CA GLN A 829 -5.34 43.69 -4.45
C GLN A 829 -6.00 42.66 -3.52
N VAL A 830 -5.43 42.46 -2.32
CA VAL A 830 -5.88 41.43 -1.40
C VAL A 830 -6.83 42.02 -0.35
N GLY A 831 -8.08 41.54 -0.34
CA GLY A 831 -9.04 41.90 0.70
C GLY A 831 -8.71 41.20 2.02
N LEU A 832 -8.78 41.93 3.13
CA LEU A 832 -8.60 41.35 4.47
C LEU A 832 -9.93 40.85 5.01
N LYS A 833 -9.92 39.61 5.51
CA LYS A 833 -11.06 39.02 6.22
C LYS A 833 -10.76 39.03 7.71
N VAL A 834 -11.41 39.96 8.40
CA VAL A 834 -11.27 40.17 9.84
C VAL A 834 -12.58 39.78 10.51
N TYR A 835 -12.48 38.89 11.49
CA TYR A 835 -13.61 38.34 12.21
C TYR A 835 -13.48 38.61 13.71
N GLY A 836 -14.60 38.94 14.35
CA GLY A 836 -14.78 38.66 15.76
C GLY A 836 -15.09 37.18 15.94
N GLN A 837 -14.83 36.65 17.12
CA GLN A 837 -15.17 35.29 17.49
C GLN A 837 -15.90 35.30 18.83
N LYS A 838 -17.08 34.68 18.86
CA LYS A 838 -17.86 34.46 20.08
C LYS A 838 -17.23 33.35 20.92
N SER A 839 -17.64 33.24 22.19
CA SER A 839 -17.12 32.23 23.12
C SER A 839 -17.37 30.78 22.69
N ASN A 840 -18.39 30.55 21.86
CA ASN A 840 -18.71 29.25 21.25
C ASN A 840 -17.91 28.98 19.96
N GLY A 841 -17.00 29.88 19.57
CA GLY A 841 -16.16 29.75 18.39
C GLY A 841 -16.78 30.28 17.09
N GLU A 842 -18.03 30.73 17.08
CA GLU A 842 -18.69 31.27 15.89
C GLU A 842 -18.03 32.59 15.44
N ARG A 843 -17.75 32.70 14.14
CA ARG A 843 -17.16 33.90 13.53
C ARG A 843 -18.21 34.96 13.25
N VAL A 844 -17.87 36.20 13.55
CA VAL A 844 -18.67 37.41 13.33
C VAL A 844 -17.95 38.29 12.33
N VAL A 845 -18.57 38.64 11.20
CA VAL A 845 -17.96 39.53 10.20
C VAL A 845 -17.88 40.96 10.75
N LEU A 846 -16.69 41.53 10.85
CA LEU A 846 -16.51 42.91 11.32
C LEU A 846 -16.60 43.94 10.20
N SER A 847 -17.00 45.16 10.55
CA SER A 847 -16.94 46.27 9.61
C SER A 847 -15.49 46.73 9.41
N PRO A 848 -15.06 47.10 8.18
CA PRO A 848 -13.77 47.73 7.98
C PRO A 848 -13.56 49.04 8.77
N SER A 849 -14.64 49.68 9.22
CA SER A 849 -14.59 50.84 10.10
C SER A 849 -14.21 50.50 11.56
N GLU A 850 -14.23 49.22 11.95
CA GLU A 850 -13.94 48.77 13.32
C GLU A 850 -12.49 48.39 13.53
N TYR A 851 -11.63 48.50 12.53
CA TYR A 851 -10.21 48.23 12.67
C TYR A 851 -9.37 49.14 11.78
N THR A 852 -8.14 49.36 12.20
CA THR A 852 -7.11 49.98 11.37
C THR A 852 -6.08 48.94 10.97
N VAL A 853 -5.50 49.11 9.80
CA VAL A 853 -4.51 48.19 9.24
C VAL A 853 -3.27 48.98 8.92
N VAL A 854 -2.15 48.59 9.50
CA VAL A 854 -0.84 49.18 9.23
C VAL A 854 0.12 48.07 8.83
N SER A 855 0.91 48.31 7.80
CA SER A 855 2.00 47.44 7.39
C SER A 855 3.33 48.08 7.79
N ASN A 856 4.31 47.26 8.19
CA ASN A 856 5.69 47.71 8.36
C ASN A 856 6.53 47.59 7.07
N ILE A 857 5.95 47.10 5.97
CA ILE A 857 6.57 47.06 4.65
C ILE A 857 6.32 48.40 3.95
N ASN A 858 7.39 49.12 3.63
CA ASN A 858 7.30 50.35 2.85
C ASN A 858 6.76 50.06 1.43
N GLY A 859 5.69 50.77 1.04
CA GLY A 859 4.97 50.56 -0.22
C GLY A 859 3.85 49.53 -0.17
N LEU A 860 3.59 48.87 0.98
CA LEU A 860 2.38 48.05 1.17
C LEU A 860 1.36 48.83 2.00
N GLU A 861 0.27 49.25 1.36
CA GLU A 861 -0.75 50.11 1.98
C GLU A 861 -2.11 49.42 2.04
N TYR A 862 -2.89 49.77 3.06
CA TYR A 862 -4.31 49.41 3.13
C TYR A 862 -5.13 50.57 2.59
N ASN A 863 -5.76 50.38 1.42
CA ASN A 863 -6.40 51.45 0.68
C ASN A 863 -7.85 51.73 1.15
N SER A 864 -8.44 52.79 0.61
CA SER A 864 -9.84 53.18 0.89
C SER A 864 -10.89 52.17 0.39
N ALA A 865 -10.50 51.22 -0.46
CA ALA A 865 -11.35 50.11 -0.90
C ALA A 865 -11.24 48.88 0.02
N ASN A 866 -10.61 49.03 1.20
CA ASN A 866 -10.45 47.99 2.22
C ASN A 866 -9.59 46.81 1.75
N LYS A 867 -8.59 47.06 0.89
CA LYS A 867 -7.66 46.05 0.37
C LYS A 867 -6.21 46.44 0.61
N LEU A 868 -5.36 45.44 0.79
CA LEU A 868 -3.91 45.58 0.77
C LEU A 868 -3.43 45.72 -0.68
N VAL A 869 -2.61 46.74 -0.92
CA VAL A 869 -2.04 47.08 -2.23
C VAL A 869 -0.53 47.30 -2.06
N ALA A 870 0.27 46.49 -2.76
CA ALA A 870 1.71 46.67 -2.81
C ALA A 870 2.08 47.53 -4.02
N GLU A 871 2.48 48.77 -3.80
CA GLU A 871 2.88 49.69 -4.86
C GLU A 871 4.28 50.24 -4.57
N SER A 872 5.21 50.02 -5.52
CA SER A 872 6.59 50.51 -5.45
C SER A 872 7.34 50.05 -4.18
N VAL A 873 7.13 48.80 -3.75
CA VAL A 873 7.81 48.23 -2.59
C VAL A 873 9.31 48.19 -2.82
N SER A 874 10.10 48.55 -1.81
CA SER A 874 11.57 48.49 -1.90
C SER A 874 12.08 47.10 -1.55
N PHE A 875 12.61 46.38 -2.55
CA PHE A 875 13.09 45.00 -2.39
C PHE A 875 14.59 44.88 -2.08
N GLY A 876 15.38 45.92 -2.32
CA GLY A 876 16.85 45.82 -2.37
C GLY A 876 17.28 44.67 -3.32
N ASP A 877 18.25 43.86 -2.88
CA ASP A 877 18.76 42.70 -3.63
C ASP A 877 17.85 41.46 -3.60
N LYS A 878 16.71 41.50 -2.88
CA LYS A 878 15.80 40.35 -2.73
C LYS A 878 14.71 40.33 -3.80
N ASN A 879 14.08 39.17 -3.99
CA ASN A 879 12.89 39.00 -4.85
C ASN A 879 11.56 39.09 -4.08
N GLU A 880 11.62 38.96 -2.76
CA GLU A 880 10.47 39.01 -1.87
C GLU A 880 10.83 39.79 -0.61
N VAL A 881 9.85 40.51 -0.07
CA VAL A 881 9.93 41.19 1.22
C VAL A 881 8.87 40.58 2.12
N LYS A 882 9.30 40.12 3.29
CA LYS A 882 8.41 39.65 4.35
C LYS A 882 8.28 40.70 5.43
N GLY A 883 7.09 40.83 5.99
CA GLY A 883 6.80 41.78 7.04
C GLY A 883 5.50 41.45 7.75
N LEU A 884 5.06 42.37 8.59
CA LEU A 884 3.88 42.22 9.41
C LEU A 884 2.83 43.25 9.00
N VAL A 885 1.63 42.72 8.74
CA VAL A 885 0.39 43.51 8.75
C VAL A 885 -0.16 43.46 10.17
N THR A 886 -0.22 44.62 10.80
CA THR A 886 -0.77 44.84 12.13
C THR A 886 -2.20 45.31 11.99
N VAL A 887 -3.16 44.49 12.42
CA VAL A 887 -4.57 44.85 12.47
C VAL A 887 -4.90 45.27 13.89
N THR A 888 -5.22 46.55 14.10
CA THR A 888 -5.65 47.07 15.40
C THR A 888 -7.17 47.21 15.40
N ILE A 889 -7.83 46.34 16.15
CA ILE A 889 -9.28 46.21 16.19
C ILE A 889 -9.81 47.03 17.37
N ASN A 890 -10.79 47.89 17.08
CA ASN A 890 -11.51 48.69 18.06
C ASN A 890 -12.52 47.82 18.82
N ALA A 891 -12.02 47.05 19.80
CA ALA A 891 -12.82 46.17 20.66
C ALA A 891 -13.56 46.95 21.77
N SER A 892 -14.44 46.27 22.51
CA SER A 892 -15.34 46.88 23.50
C SER A 892 -14.64 47.57 24.69
N GLU A 893 -13.52 47.03 25.17
CA GLU A 893 -12.79 47.58 26.32
C GLU A 893 -11.47 48.25 25.92
N THR A 894 -10.57 47.47 25.31
CA THR A 894 -9.25 47.93 24.88
C THR A 894 -8.93 47.42 23.48
N PRO A 895 -8.25 48.22 22.63
CA PRO A 895 -7.90 47.79 21.29
C PRO A 895 -7.16 46.44 21.28
N LYS A 896 -7.56 45.53 20.39
CA LYS A 896 -6.90 44.24 20.20
C LYS A 896 -6.01 44.29 18.98
N ILE A 897 -4.79 43.78 19.11
CA ILE A 897 -3.81 43.78 18.04
C ILE A 897 -3.61 42.35 17.55
N VAL A 898 -3.80 42.13 16.26
CA VAL A 898 -3.52 40.87 15.58
C VAL A 898 -2.46 41.12 14.50
N ASN A 899 -1.32 40.45 14.64
CA ASN A 899 -0.24 40.51 13.66
C ASN A 899 -0.32 39.33 12.70
N LYS A 900 -0.23 39.61 11.41
CA LYS A 900 -0.13 38.60 10.35
C LYS A 900 1.11 38.81 9.52
N GLU A 901 1.87 37.73 9.33
CA GLU A 901 2.95 37.74 8.36
C GLU A 901 2.35 37.87 6.95
N VAL A 902 2.94 38.75 6.16
CA VAL A 902 2.64 38.92 4.74
C VAL A 902 3.93 38.86 3.94
N THR A 903 3.85 38.28 2.75
CA THR A 903 4.94 38.30 1.77
C THR A 903 4.52 39.12 0.57
N VAL A 904 5.35 40.08 0.17
CA VAL A 904 5.22 40.82 -1.09
C VAL A 904 6.31 40.35 -2.04
N SER A 905 5.97 40.12 -3.31
CA SER A 905 6.90 39.63 -4.33
C SER A 905 6.98 40.55 -5.55
N LYS A 906 8.20 40.75 -6.08
CA LYS A 906 8.43 41.41 -7.38
C LYS A 906 8.50 40.42 -8.54
N ALA A 907 8.06 39.18 -8.35
CA ALA A 907 7.99 38.23 -9.45
C ALA A 907 6.76 38.51 -10.32
N ALA A 908 6.94 38.66 -11.63
CA ALA A 908 5.80 38.77 -12.55
C ALA A 908 4.83 37.59 -12.37
N PRO A 909 3.51 37.78 -12.53
CA PRO A 909 2.53 36.69 -12.53
C PRO A 909 2.91 35.59 -13.51
N LYS A 910 2.95 34.35 -13.03
CA LYS A 910 3.29 33.14 -13.76
C LYS A 910 2.20 32.12 -13.52
N ALA A 911 1.80 31.43 -14.59
CA ALA A 911 0.88 30.31 -14.50
C ALA A 911 1.33 29.30 -13.43
N ALA A 912 0.49 29.07 -12.43
CA ALA A 912 0.65 28.02 -11.43
C ALA A 912 -0.30 26.84 -11.73
N GLU A 913 -1.45 27.12 -12.33
CA GLU A 913 -2.43 26.12 -12.74
C GLU A 913 -3.17 26.61 -14.01
N ILE A 914 -3.47 25.69 -14.92
CA ILE A 914 -4.31 25.95 -16.09
C ILE A 914 -5.59 25.13 -15.91
N LYS A 915 -6.75 25.76 -16.01
CA LYS A 915 -8.07 25.15 -15.84
C LYS A 915 -8.90 25.29 -17.10
N VAL A 916 -9.85 24.38 -17.27
CA VAL A 916 -10.94 24.55 -18.24
C VAL A 916 -11.87 25.64 -17.75
N GLY A 917 -12.09 26.62 -18.61
CA GLY A 917 -13.04 27.71 -18.43
C GLY A 917 -14.37 27.42 -19.12
N ASP A 918 -15.16 28.49 -19.30
CA ASP A 918 -16.51 28.40 -19.83
C ASP A 918 -16.52 28.14 -21.35
N LYS A 919 -17.63 27.62 -21.86
CA LYS A 919 -17.87 27.45 -23.30
C LYS A 919 -17.82 28.79 -24.03
N GLY A 920 -17.21 28.81 -25.20
CA GLY A 920 -17.04 29.99 -26.05
C GLY A 920 -16.28 29.67 -27.34
N GLY A 921 -16.38 30.53 -28.35
CA GLY A 921 -15.61 30.39 -29.59
C GLY A 921 -16.09 29.22 -30.43
N VAL A 922 -15.15 28.40 -30.92
CA VAL A 922 -15.43 27.23 -31.77
C VAL A 922 -15.93 26.00 -30.99
N VAL A 923 -15.92 26.06 -29.66
CA VAL A 923 -16.34 24.96 -28.79
C VAL A 923 -17.86 24.89 -28.67
N THR A 924 -18.45 23.79 -29.11
CA THR A 924 -19.89 23.51 -29.08
C THR A 924 -20.33 22.86 -27.77
N ALA A 925 -19.46 22.11 -27.09
CA ALA A 925 -19.70 21.55 -25.75
C ALA A 925 -18.40 21.41 -24.95
N VAL A 926 -18.50 21.52 -23.63
CA VAL A 926 -17.40 21.30 -22.67
C VAL A 926 -17.87 20.27 -21.66
N ASP A 927 -17.14 19.15 -21.56
CA ASP A 927 -17.35 18.11 -20.56
C ASP A 927 -16.02 17.76 -19.88
N GLY A 928 -15.79 18.33 -18.69
CA GLY A 928 -14.48 18.29 -18.03
C GLY A 928 -13.38 18.84 -18.95
N ASN A 929 -12.39 18.01 -19.27
CA ASN A 929 -11.29 18.37 -20.17
C ASN A 929 -11.56 18.02 -21.65
N VAL A 930 -12.81 17.75 -22.02
CA VAL A 930 -13.21 17.42 -23.39
C VAL A 930 -13.90 18.61 -24.03
N PHE A 931 -13.36 19.09 -25.15
CA PHE A 931 -13.96 20.11 -25.99
C PHE A 931 -14.51 19.47 -27.25
N THR A 932 -15.81 19.62 -27.45
CA THR A 932 -16.45 19.31 -28.71
C THR A 932 -16.40 20.56 -29.58
N VAL A 933 -15.96 20.44 -30.83
CA VAL A 933 -15.84 21.55 -31.78
C VAL A 933 -16.49 21.17 -33.11
N SER A 934 -17.13 22.14 -33.77
CA SER A 934 -17.63 21.94 -35.14
C SER A 934 -16.50 22.00 -36.19
N SER A 935 -15.45 22.78 -35.89
CA SER A 935 -14.22 22.84 -36.67
C SER A 935 -13.11 23.47 -35.85
N ILE A 936 -11.86 23.19 -36.21
CA ILE A 936 -10.68 23.80 -35.62
C ILE A 936 -9.58 23.92 -36.67
N THR A 937 -8.94 25.07 -36.74
CA THR A 937 -7.84 25.34 -37.69
C THR A 937 -6.51 25.56 -36.99
N ASN A 938 -6.53 26.00 -35.72
CA ASN A 938 -5.35 26.07 -34.88
C ASN A 938 -5.70 25.91 -33.40
N ALA A 939 -4.72 25.46 -32.60
CA ALA A 939 -4.91 25.24 -31.16
C ALA A 939 -5.25 26.54 -30.39
N GLY A 940 -4.80 27.69 -30.88
CA GLY A 940 -5.05 29.02 -30.29
C GLY A 940 -6.53 29.39 -30.18
N GLN A 941 -7.40 28.85 -31.04
CA GLN A 941 -8.85 29.11 -30.99
C GLN A 941 -9.52 28.60 -29.70
N LEU A 942 -8.87 27.70 -28.97
CA LEU A 942 -9.40 27.12 -27.73
C LEU A 942 -8.92 27.86 -26.48
N LEU A 943 -8.00 28.83 -26.58
CA LEU A 943 -7.45 29.52 -25.41
C LEU A 943 -8.49 30.31 -24.62
N GLN A 944 -9.55 30.79 -25.28
CA GLN A 944 -10.66 31.47 -24.61
C GLN A 944 -11.47 30.56 -23.68
N ASN A 945 -11.35 29.24 -23.85
CA ASN A 945 -11.99 28.22 -23.02
C ASN A 945 -11.06 27.73 -21.91
N LEU A 946 -9.93 28.41 -21.68
CA LEU A 946 -8.99 28.10 -20.60
C LEU A 946 -8.82 29.32 -19.70
N LYS A 947 -8.71 29.05 -18.39
CA LYS A 947 -8.34 30.02 -17.35
C LYS A 947 -6.98 29.64 -16.79
N VAL A 948 -6.17 30.63 -16.46
CA VAL A 948 -4.87 30.46 -15.82
C VAL A 948 -4.96 31.07 -14.44
N LYS A 949 -4.72 30.25 -13.43
CA LYS A 949 -4.50 30.71 -12.06
C LYS A 949 -3.00 30.88 -11.87
N ASP A 950 -2.59 32.07 -11.45
CA ASP A 950 -1.18 32.35 -11.19
C ASP A 950 -0.76 31.96 -9.76
N GLN A 951 0.51 32.19 -9.44
CA GLN A 951 1.08 31.91 -8.12
C GLN A 951 0.52 32.79 -6.99
N TYR A 952 -0.16 33.88 -7.32
CA TYR A 952 -0.83 34.77 -6.37
C TYR A 952 -2.31 34.40 -6.16
N GLY A 953 -2.78 33.37 -6.87
CA GLY A 953 -4.14 32.87 -6.79
C GLY A 953 -5.14 33.61 -7.66
N VAL A 954 -4.69 34.54 -8.52
CA VAL A 954 -5.56 35.30 -9.41
C VAL A 954 -5.85 34.49 -10.67
N GLU A 955 -7.13 34.38 -11.03
CA GLU A 955 -7.57 33.70 -12.25
C GLU A 955 -7.81 34.69 -13.39
N LEU A 956 -7.08 34.49 -14.49
CA LEU A 956 -7.17 35.28 -15.73
C LEU A 956 -7.45 34.37 -16.94
N PRO A 957 -8.06 34.87 -18.03
CA PRO A 957 -8.18 34.11 -19.28
C PRO A 957 -6.81 33.72 -19.83
N ALA A 958 -6.67 32.50 -20.37
CA ALA A 958 -5.40 32.05 -20.96
C ALA A 958 -4.96 32.89 -22.17
N THR A 959 -5.89 33.64 -22.79
CA THR A 959 -5.60 34.59 -23.86
C THR A 959 -4.64 35.72 -23.44
N GLN A 960 -4.52 36.01 -22.14
CA GLN A 960 -3.52 36.96 -21.62
C GLN A 960 -2.09 36.45 -21.74
N TYR A 961 -1.92 35.13 -21.83
CA TYR A 961 -0.62 34.47 -21.90
C TYR A 961 -0.31 33.99 -23.32
N THR A 962 -1.05 34.45 -24.35
CA THR A 962 -0.98 33.91 -25.72
C THR A 962 0.45 33.77 -26.27
N SER A 963 1.33 34.73 -25.99
CA SER A 963 2.74 34.72 -26.42
C SER A 963 3.61 33.67 -25.70
N LEU A 964 3.16 33.18 -24.55
CA LEU A 964 3.82 32.17 -23.72
C LEU A 964 3.19 30.78 -23.84
N VAL A 965 1.98 30.68 -24.44
CA VAL A 965 1.29 29.39 -24.57
C VAL A 965 1.86 28.62 -25.75
N THR A 966 2.40 27.44 -25.46
CA THR A 966 2.70 26.43 -26.48
C THR A 966 1.62 25.36 -26.49
N ALA A 967 1.38 24.73 -27.64
CA ALA A 967 0.43 23.65 -27.75
C ALA A 967 1.05 22.45 -28.46
N THR A 968 0.87 21.27 -27.87
CA THR A 968 1.30 20.01 -28.49
C THR A 968 0.09 19.14 -28.75
N VAL A 969 -0.18 18.85 -30.01
CA VAL A 969 -1.21 17.91 -30.44
C VAL A 969 -0.65 16.49 -30.39
N THR A 970 -1.36 15.59 -29.73
CA THR A 970 -1.02 14.19 -29.51
C THR A 970 -2.25 13.31 -29.73
N ASN A 971 -2.08 11.99 -29.79
CA ASN A 971 -3.18 11.03 -29.93
C ASN A 971 -4.10 11.28 -31.14
N TYR A 972 -3.56 11.79 -32.25
CA TYR A 972 -4.29 12.00 -33.50
C TYR A 972 -3.99 10.88 -34.51
N ALA A 973 -4.96 10.56 -35.36
CA ALA A 973 -4.79 9.59 -36.43
C ALA A 973 -3.87 10.16 -37.52
N THR A 974 -2.62 9.70 -37.60
CA THR A 974 -1.60 10.26 -38.50
C THR A 974 -1.90 10.06 -39.99
N ASP A 975 -2.84 9.18 -40.33
CA ASP A 975 -3.36 8.94 -41.69
C ASP A 975 -4.49 9.91 -42.07
N VAL A 976 -5.11 10.59 -41.10
CA VAL A 976 -6.25 11.51 -41.31
C VAL A 976 -5.90 12.96 -40.98
N VAL A 977 -5.22 13.21 -39.85
CA VAL A 977 -4.93 14.54 -39.33
C VAL A 977 -3.49 14.95 -39.65
N SER A 978 -3.33 16.19 -40.13
CA SER A 978 -2.05 16.86 -40.32
C SER A 978 -1.90 17.95 -39.27
N VAL A 979 -0.74 17.98 -38.60
CA VAL A 979 -0.41 19.00 -37.60
C VAL A 979 0.89 19.68 -38.01
N THR A 980 0.85 21.00 -38.18
CA THR A 980 2.02 21.83 -38.54
C THR A 980 2.38 22.73 -37.38
N GLY A 981 3.68 22.89 -37.10
CA GLY A 981 4.15 23.71 -35.98
C GLY A 981 3.92 23.09 -34.60
N ASN A 982 3.74 21.76 -34.54
CA ASN A 982 3.43 21.03 -33.30
C ASN A 982 4.47 21.26 -32.19
N GLY A 983 4.01 21.59 -30.98
CA GLY A 983 4.88 21.96 -29.86
C GLY A 983 5.33 23.42 -29.86
N GLY A 984 4.97 24.20 -30.89
CA GLY A 984 5.22 25.63 -30.98
C GLY A 984 4.14 26.48 -30.29
N ALA A 985 4.15 27.79 -30.56
CA ALA A 985 3.15 28.73 -30.05
C ALA A 985 1.74 28.29 -30.45
N ALA A 986 0.78 28.32 -29.53
CA ALA A 986 -0.55 27.72 -29.72
C ALA A 986 -1.30 28.27 -30.95
N THR A 987 -1.13 29.56 -31.27
CA THR A 987 -1.72 30.19 -32.47
C THR A 987 -1.06 29.74 -33.79
N GLY A 988 0.18 29.23 -33.74
CA GLY A 988 0.92 28.69 -34.88
C GLY A 988 0.83 27.19 -35.05
N VAL A 989 0.19 26.48 -34.11
CA VAL A 989 -0.05 25.03 -34.19
C VAL A 989 -1.31 24.82 -35.02
N LEU A 990 -1.12 24.58 -36.32
CA LEU A 990 -2.20 24.41 -37.30
C LEU A 990 -2.66 22.95 -37.33
N ILE A 991 -3.97 22.75 -37.39
CA ILE A 991 -4.61 21.43 -37.42
C ILE A 991 -5.50 21.38 -38.66
N SER A 992 -5.26 20.40 -39.53
CA SER A 992 -6.02 20.21 -40.78
C SER A 992 -6.19 18.75 -41.13
N ALA A 993 -7.15 18.43 -42.00
CA ALA A 993 -7.22 17.10 -42.62
C ALA A 993 -6.12 16.95 -43.68
N LYS A 994 -5.60 15.73 -43.85
CA LYS A 994 -4.80 15.36 -45.03
C LYS A 994 -5.67 15.40 -46.30
N PRO A 995 -5.07 15.55 -47.50
CA PRO A 995 -5.81 15.56 -48.76
C PRO A 995 -6.78 14.38 -48.86
N GLU A 996 -8.01 14.64 -49.33
CA GLU A 996 -9.09 13.65 -49.48
C GLU A 996 -9.61 13.01 -48.18
N LYS A 997 -9.27 13.58 -47.01
CA LYS A 997 -9.77 13.17 -45.68
C LYS A 997 -10.61 14.28 -45.02
N ASN A 998 -11.37 13.93 -43.98
CA ASN A 998 -12.18 14.86 -43.17
C ASN A 998 -11.80 14.74 -41.68
N LEU A 999 -11.85 15.86 -40.95
CA LEU A 999 -11.64 15.89 -39.50
C LEU A 999 -12.88 15.45 -38.69
N SER A 1000 -14.09 15.44 -39.27
CA SER A 1000 -15.30 14.98 -38.57
C SER A 1000 -15.11 13.56 -38.02
N GLY A 1001 -15.51 13.37 -36.75
CA GLY A 1001 -15.34 12.14 -36.00
C GLY A 1001 -13.92 11.87 -35.49
N GLN A 1002 -12.95 12.75 -35.76
CA GLN A 1002 -11.59 12.60 -35.24
C GLN A 1002 -11.49 13.09 -33.80
N GLU A 1003 -10.70 12.36 -33.02
CA GLU A 1003 -10.32 12.73 -31.67
C GLU A 1003 -8.82 12.94 -31.61
N PHE A 1004 -8.39 13.96 -30.88
CA PHE A 1004 -7.00 14.19 -30.56
C PHE A 1004 -6.88 14.94 -29.24
N SER A 1005 -5.68 14.98 -28.67
CA SER A 1005 -5.41 15.68 -27.43
C SER A 1005 -4.51 16.87 -27.71
N ILE A 1006 -4.82 18.03 -27.15
CA ILE A 1006 -3.96 19.21 -27.17
C ILE A 1006 -3.47 19.45 -25.76
N VAL A 1007 -2.15 19.43 -25.59
CA VAL A 1007 -1.49 19.81 -24.34
C VAL A 1007 -1.10 21.28 -24.44
N PHE A 1008 -1.82 22.13 -23.73
CA PHE A 1008 -1.46 23.55 -23.59
C PHE A 1008 -0.46 23.69 -22.47
N THR A 1009 0.69 24.31 -22.75
CA THR A 1009 1.75 24.52 -21.76
C THR A 1009 2.06 26.00 -21.61
N ILE A 1010 2.06 26.49 -20.37
CA ILE A 1010 2.35 27.88 -20.00
C ILE A 1010 3.27 27.85 -18.78
N ASN A 1011 4.46 28.45 -18.88
CA ASN A 1011 5.44 28.53 -17.80
C ASN A 1011 5.77 27.17 -17.12
N GLY A 1012 5.74 26.07 -17.89
CA GLY A 1012 6.00 24.71 -17.40
C GLY A 1012 4.79 24.00 -16.77
N GLN A 1013 3.64 24.66 -16.65
CA GLN A 1013 2.37 24.05 -16.30
C GLN A 1013 1.65 23.58 -17.55
N SER A 1014 1.04 22.40 -17.51
CA SER A 1014 0.37 21.82 -18.67
C SER A 1014 -1.06 21.41 -18.35
N GLN A 1015 -1.98 21.73 -19.26
CA GLN A 1015 -3.35 21.24 -19.24
C GLN A 1015 -3.61 20.51 -20.55
N THR A 1016 -4.03 19.25 -20.43
CA THR A 1016 -4.43 18.44 -21.59
C THR A 1016 -5.91 18.59 -21.81
N VAL A 1017 -6.30 18.95 -23.03
CA VAL A 1017 -7.69 19.00 -23.48
C VAL A 1017 -7.86 17.96 -24.57
N LYS A 1018 -8.86 17.10 -24.47
CA LYS A 1018 -9.27 16.24 -25.57
C LYS A 1018 -10.21 17.02 -26.48
N VAL A 1019 -9.91 17.06 -27.77
CA VAL A 1019 -10.74 17.70 -28.78
C VAL A 1019 -11.45 16.61 -29.57
N VAL A 1020 -12.76 16.74 -29.68
CA VAL A 1020 -13.63 15.90 -30.52
C VAL A 1020 -14.21 16.79 -31.59
N VAL A 1021 -13.92 16.49 -32.86
CA VAL A 1021 -14.46 17.24 -34.00
C VAL A 1021 -15.75 16.55 -34.45
N GLU A 1022 -16.86 17.27 -34.44
CA GLU A 1022 -18.18 16.78 -34.92
C GLU A 1022 -18.23 16.64 -36.44
#